data_AF-A0AAN8SE87-F1
#
_entry.id   AF-A0AAN8SE87-F1
#
_cell.length_a   1.000
_cell.length_b   1.000
_cell.length_c   1.000
_cell.angle_alpha   90.00
_cell.angle_beta   90.00
_cell.angle_gamma   90.00
#
_symmetry.space_group_name_H-M   'P 1'
#
loop_
_entity.id
_entity.type
_entity.pdbx_description
1 polymer ?
#
loop_
_entity_poly.entity_id
_entity_poly.type
_entity_poly.pdbx_seq_one_letter_code
_entity_poly.pdbx_strand_id
1 'polypeptide(L)'
;MAIDLPETIPTIISTLRRSNSARTIQKLTRNFKPQESSKCSFARTKAQRSEQCRHFLRKHPTKSFDVSEERATTLNKECHSVENNRKGNVVECEQSLLGDSAKQTDLSFIKSFDWNSKETESREIPIPNWREVNSMREKCFPNRRSQSGGKLLISRSEIIKRRKRVFLLSCLGFVLICLAIFIRLFDPLETILNWALSLAPGTFALNLWLSPPVTVYVKIYIFNFTNPGDFLAGKEKLKVQQLGPYVYAEQLENTNPIFHSNGTLTYIPRRKVTHIPEMSVGNPKSVQVVVPNIPFLGLASMVSDSSVFTNLAFMTLSKYLGSEPFLNLTVHDYLWGYDDPLVKMANKIVSTKIPFSKFGLLDRMYDEGDNVITIRLSDNGLKMTDKGYLPQYSIDTWNGSPGLSTWGYKPENFQTEGPIRPEPHERCKLIRGASDGVIFPRNVSPKIVHQVFRKSFCRMIPLVFEKEGIAKNGIPAYWYKLPENVFDTPETNPAQACYCTPNSTCLPKGLSDITPCYYNIPAAVSFPHFLAGDPKLLEDVQGLSPNKEEHGTNIMLQPNLGMPMEFQTRIQTNIVMKKIRYNSRIAPLSDLTLPIVWIELEMDGLPTYITLLLYVIVFVAPGLLIAIVIICFVSGLCLLIYSTTNLLIAEGWLKLSSKVQGKYSSIQITPMINKSSIINIYQGRSQLCLPLT
;
A
#
# COMPACT_ATOMS: atom_id res chain seq x y z
N MET A 1 -11.90 1.82 -41.20
CA MET A 1 -11.49 2.09 -42.60
C MET A 1 -9.99 1.87 -42.69
N ALA A 2 -9.48 1.56 -43.88
CA ALA A 2 -8.07 1.23 -44.16
C ALA A 2 -7.31 2.45 -44.73
N ILE A 3 -6.20 2.20 -45.44
CA ILE A 3 -5.39 3.15 -46.26
C ILE A 3 -4.39 4.00 -45.42
N ASP A 4 -3.07 4.00 -45.68
CA ASP A 4 -2.27 3.14 -46.58
C ASP A 4 -0.77 3.05 -46.19
N LEU A 5 -0.05 2.12 -46.85
CA LEU A 5 1.41 1.98 -46.87
C LEU A 5 2.01 2.54 -48.19
N PRO A 6 3.35 2.62 -48.30
CA PRO A 6 3.96 1.96 -49.47
C PRO A 6 5.30 1.22 -49.18
N GLU A 7 5.59 0.19 -49.99
CA GLU A 7 6.85 -0.59 -50.01
C GLU A 7 7.57 -0.51 -51.37
N THR A 8 8.90 -0.77 -51.41
CA THR A 8 9.73 -1.43 -52.48
C THR A 8 11.24 -1.26 -52.10
N ILE A 9 12.17 -2.23 -51.99
CA ILE A 9 12.44 -3.60 -52.54
C ILE A 9 13.18 -3.53 -53.92
N PRO A 10 14.26 -4.31 -54.26
CA PRO A 10 15.56 -4.55 -53.56
C PRO A 10 16.82 -4.69 -54.54
N THR A 11 17.92 -5.31 -54.05
CA THR A 11 19.03 -6.01 -54.80
C THR A 11 20.19 -5.26 -55.48
N ILE A 12 21.44 -5.75 -55.26
CA ILE A 12 22.36 -6.32 -56.28
C ILE A 12 23.59 -6.98 -55.59
N ILE A 13 24.22 -7.97 -56.23
CA ILE A 13 25.45 -8.66 -55.77
C ILE A 13 26.53 -8.58 -56.86
N SER A 14 27.81 -8.55 -56.44
CA SER A 14 29.02 -8.48 -57.27
C SER A 14 29.26 -7.10 -57.94
N THR A 15 30.48 -6.66 -58.27
CA THR A 15 31.78 -7.34 -58.34
C THR A 15 32.93 -6.44 -57.90
N LEU A 16 33.89 -6.94 -57.10
CA LEU A 16 35.34 -6.66 -57.25
C LEU A 16 36.17 -7.67 -56.44
N ARG A 17 37.35 -8.06 -56.95
CA ARG A 17 38.18 -9.18 -56.43
C ARG A 17 39.64 -8.99 -56.89
N ARG A 18 40.62 -9.45 -56.08
CA ARG A 18 42.10 -9.30 -56.26
C ARG A 18 42.59 -7.88 -55.91
N SER A 19 43.79 -7.65 -55.37
CA SER A 19 44.88 -8.52 -54.87
C SER A 19 45.75 -7.69 -53.88
N ASN A 20 46.44 -8.26 -52.88
CA ASN A 20 47.72 -8.97 -53.03
C ASN A 20 48.12 -9.79 -51.78
N SER A 21 49.23 -10.55 -51.86
CA SER A 21 49.55 -11.66 -50.94
C SER A 21 50.98 -11.67 -50.36
N ALA A 22 51.07 -12.05 -49.07
CA ALA A 22 52.07 -12.89 -48.39
C ALA A 22 53.57 -12.89 -48.76
N ARG A 23 54.42 -12.76 -47.71
CA ARG A 23 55.71 -13.45 -47.41
C ARG A 23 55.90 -13.38 -45.87
N THR A 24 56.28 -14.37 -45.06
CA THR A 24 57.08 -15.63 -45.15
C THR A 24 58.55 -15.47 -44.71
N ILE A 25 59.08 -16.48 -43.99
CA ILE A 25 60.41 -16.59 -43.32
C ILE A 25 60.47 -15.85 -41.95
N GLN A 26 60.64 -16.44 -40.75
CA GLN A 26 61.16 -17.73 -40.19
C GLN A 26 62.64 -17.73 -39.75
N LYS A 27 62.87 -17.75 -38.41
CA LYS A 27 64.04 -18.28 -37.65
C LYS A 27 63.84 -17.96 -36.15
N LEU A 28 64.25 -18.77 -35.17
CA LEU A 28 64.58 -20.20 -35.14
C LEU A 28 64.37 -20.76 -33.71
N THR A 29 64.23 -22.07 -33.55
CA THR A 29 63.95 -22.79 -32.29
C THR A 29 65.19 -23.32 -31.58
N ARG A 30 65.05 -23.59 -30.26
CA ARG A 30 65.62 -24.69 -29.41
C ARG A 30 65.51 -24.24 -27.93
N ASN A 31 65.22 -25.06 -26.92
CA ASN A 31 65.11 -26.53 -26.74
C ASN A 31 63.99 -26.81 -25.66
N PHE A 32 63.59 -28.03 -25.25
CA PHE A 32 63.99 -29.42 -25.53
C PHE A 32 62.80 -30.40 -25.31
N LYS A 33 63.07 -31.72 -25.18
CA LYS A 33 62.20 -32.80 -24.64
C LYS A 33 63.14 -33.86 -24.00
N PRO A 34 62.72 -34.78 -23.09
CA PRO A 34 61.88 -35.93 -23.48
C PRO A 34 60.97 -36.54 -22.35
N GLN A 35 60.33 -37.69 -22.66
CA GLN A 35 60.08 -38.95 -21.90
C GLN A 35 60.01 -38.97 -20.33
N GLU A 36 59.26 -39.87 -19.65
CA GLU A 36 58.46 -41.05 -20.08
C GLU A 36 57.33 -41.48 -19.10
N SER A 37 56.84 -42.71 -19.31
CA SER A 37 55.86 -43.55 -18.57
C SER A 37 56.03 -43.64 -17.02
N SER A 38 55.13 -44.23 -16.22
CA SER A 38 54.25 -45.39 -16.51
C SER A 38 53.00 -45.56 -15.61
N LYS A 39 52.19 -46.57 -15.99
CA LYS A 39 50.97 -47.12 -15.38
C LYS A 39 51.06 -47.43 -13.87
N CYS A 40 49.93 -47.31 -13.17
CA CYS A 40 49.36 -48.41 -12.36
C CYS A 40 47.86 -48.22 -12.08
N SER A 41 47.15 -49.25 -11.63
CA SER A 41 45.67 -49.32 -11.64
C SER A 41 45.07 -50.30 -10.61
N PHE A 42 43.75 -50.22 -10.40
CA PHE A 42 42.87 -51.15 -9.65
C PHE A 42 42.85 -51.13 -8.09
N ALA A 43 41.90 -50.34 -7.56
CA ALA A 43 40.68 -50.77 -6.84
C ALA A 43 40.68 -51.72 -5.60
N ARG A 44 39.67 -51.49 -4.74
CA ARG A 44 39.20 -52.28 -3.55
C ARG A 44 40.09 -52.10 -2.28
N THR A 45 39.61 -52.21 -1.03
CA THR A 45 38.29 -52.68 -0.48
C THR A 45 37.89 -51.96 0.84
N LYS A 46 36.75 -52.38 1.44
CA LYS A 46 36.09 -51.91 2.68
C LYS A 46 36.89 -52.09 4.00
N ALA A 47 36.43 -51.33 5.03
CA ALA A 47 36.35 -51.61 6.50
C ALA A 47 37.01 -50.48 7.34
N GLN A 48 36.57 -49.98 8.52
CA GLN A 48 35.42 -50.14 9.46
C GLN A 48 35.94 -50.37 10.90
N ARG A 49 35.28 -49.76 11.93
CA ARG A 49 35.58 -49.77 13.40
C ARG A 49 36.75 -48.88 13.86
N SER A 50 36.96 -48.58 15.16
CA SER A 50 36.11 -48.23 16.35
C SER A 50 37.07 -47.96 17.55
N GLU A 51 36.73 -47.56 18.79
CA GLU A 51 35.49 -47.22 19.54
C GLU A 51 35.85 -46.16 20.63
N GLN A 52 35.23 -46.22 21.82
CA GLN A 52 35.50 -45.51 23.09
C GLN A 52 34.92 -44.08 23.24
N CYS A 53 34.25 -43.71 24.35
CA CYS A 53 33.87 -44.51 25.54
C CYS A 53 32.51 -44.08 26.16
N ARG A 54 32.03 -44.81 27.19
CA ARG A 54 30.63 -44.75 27.69
C ARG A 54 30.50 -44.41 29.19
N HIS A 55 29.43 -43.68 29.56
CA HIS A 55 28.58 -43.93 30.74
C HIS A 55 27.16 -43.35 30.45
N PHE A 56 25.97 -43.93 30.72
CA PHE A 56 25.39 -44.80 31.78
C PHE A 56 25.20 -44.08 33.15
N LEU A 57 24.05 -44.13 33.87
CA LEU A 57 22.85 -45.01 33.87
C LEU A 57 21.54 -44.30 34.33
N ARG A 58 20.38 -44.69 33.74
CA ARG A 58 18.98 -44.71 34.32
C ARG A 58 18.37 -43.33 34.72
N LYS A 59 17.04 -43.16 34.91
CA LYS A 59 15.92 -44.10 35.16
C LYS A 59 14.57 -43.53 34.62
N HIS A 60 13.68 -44.38 34.14
CA HIS A 60 12.24 -44.10 33.85
C HIS A 60 11.40 -44.21 35.17
N PRO A 61 10.14 -43.71 35.29
CA PRO A 61 9.02 -44.06 34.38
C PRO A 61 7.83 -43.09 34.15
N THR A 62 7.14 -43.34 33.03
CA THR A 62 5.68 -43.25 32.77
C THR A 62 4.80 -42.13 33.37
N LYS A 63 4.06 -41.46 32.48
CA LYS A 63 2.61 -41.75 32.36
C LYS A 63 2.12 -41.59 30.92
N SER A 64 1.19 -42.45 30.52
CA SER A 64 0.56 -42.51 29.19
C SER A 64 -0.81 -41.82 29.18
N PHE A 65 -1.28 -41.46 27.99
CA PHE A 65 -2.63 -41.85 27.54
C PHE A 65 -2.70 -41.91 26.01
N ASP A 66 -3.41 -42.94 25.51
CA ASP A 66 -3.63 -43.28 24.09
C ASP A 66 -4.75 -42.44 23.47
N VAL A 67 -4.69 -41.95 22.22
CA VAL A 67 -4.72 -42.60 20.88
C VAL A 67 -6.12 -42.96 20.36
N SER A 68 -6.46 -42.28 19.25
CA SER A 68 -7.22 -42.74 18.08
C SER A 68 -6.81 -41.76 16.96
N GLU A 69 -6.16 -42.11 15.84
CA GLU A 69 -6.61 -42.95 14.71
C GLU A 69 -7.99 -42.52 14.15
N GLU A 70 -8.21 -42.42 12.83
CA GLU A 70 -7.61 -43.22 11.75
C GLU A 70 -7.23 -42.44 10.44
N ARG A 71 -6.85 -43.19 9.39
CA ARG A 71 -6.42 -42.78 8.03
C ARG A 71 -7.63 -42.39 7.14
N ALA A 72 -7.60 -41.51 6.14
CA ALA A 72 -6.68 -41.16 5.02
C ALA A 72 -6.93 -41.95 3.70
N THR A 73 -6.64 -41.31 2.55
CA THR A 73 -7.07 -41.64 1.15
C THR A 73 -8.55 -41.31 0.84
N THR A 74 -8.98 -40.91 -0.37
CA THR A 74 -8.47 -41.15 -1.75
C THR A 74 -8.33 -39.87 -2.59
N LEU A 75 -7.80 -39.96 -3.81
CA LEU A 75 -7.23 -38.86 -4.60
C LEU A 75 -7.95 -38.58 -5.94
N ASN A 76 -8.14 -37.28 -6.24
CA ASN A 76 -7.95 -36.62 -7.56
C ASN A 76 -9.02 -36.65 -8.70
N LYS A 77 -9.04 -35.50 -9.41
CA LYS A 77 -9.43 -35.22 -10.82
C LYS A 77 -10.88 -35.37 -11.30
N GLU A 78 -11.41 -34.23 -11.77
CA GLU A 78 -11.98 -34.12 -13.13
C GLU A 78 -11.29 -32.95 -13.87
N CYS A 79 -11.37 -32.93 -15.19
CA CYS A 79 -10.83 -31.88 -16.06
C CYS A 79 -11.84 -31.55 -17.17
N HIS A 80 -11.88 -30.30 -17.62
CA HIS A 80 -12.74 -29.89 -18.75
C HIS A 80 -12.38 -30.64 -20.04
N SER A 81 -13.41 -30.98 -20.82
CA SER A 81 -13.29 -31.34 -22.23
C SER A 81 -14.14 -30.40 -23.09
N VAL A 82 -13.68 -30.14 -24.31
CA VAL A 82 -14.36 -29.31 -25.32
C VAL A 82 -14.28 -30.07 -26.63
N GLU A 83 -15.40 -30.26 -27.35
CA GLU A 83 -15.53 -29.96 -28.79
C GLU A 83 -16.83 -30.47 -29.46
N ASN A 84 -17.27 -29.69 -30.46
CA ASN A 84 -17.93 -30.05 -31.72
C ASN A 84 -19.32 -30.78 -31.81
N ASN A 85 -20.33 -29.94 -32.07
CA ASN A 85 -21.07 -29.85 -33.35
C ASN A 85 -21.74 -31.10 -33.99
N ARG A 86 -23.07 -31.02 -34.21
CA ARG A 86 -23.69 -31.06 -35.57
C ARG A 86 -25.18 -30.68 -35.67
N LYS A 87 -25.44 -29.62 -36.45
CA LYS A 87 -26.54 -29.36 -37.42
C LYS A 87 -28.01 -29.76 -37.13
N GLY A 88 -28.90 -28.77 -37.29
CA GLY A 88 -30.32 -28.93 -37.65
C GLY A 88 -30.95 -27.56 -37.96
N ASN A 89 -31.33 -27.30 -39.22
CA ASN A 89 -31.84 -25.99 -39.67
C ASN A 89 -33.35 -26.01 -39.93
N VAL A 90 -34.01 -24.84 -39.77
CA VAL A 90 -35.13 -24.24 -40.56
C VAL A 90 -35.58 -23.00 -39.75
N VAL A 91 -35.39 -21.74 -40.19
CA VAL A 91 -36.05 -21.02 -41.31
C VAL A 91 -37.55 -20.85 -41.01
N GLU A 92 -38.15 -19.68 -40.77
CA GLU A 92 -37.69 -18.28 -40.65
C GLU A 92 -38.80 -17.49 -39.86
N CYS A 93 -38.87 -16.16 -39.66
CA CYS A 93 -38.23 -15.01 -40.33
C CYS A 93 -38.14 -13.75 -39.40
N GLU A 94 -37.92 -12.61 -40.04
CA GLU A 94 -37.81 -11.20 -39.63
C GLU A 94 -39.16 -10.53 -39.22
N GLN A 95 -39.28 -9.30 -38.66
CA GLN A 95 -38.34 -8.34 -38.04
C GLN A 95 -39.13 -7.29 -37.19
N SER A 96 -38.40 -6.56 -36.32
CA SER A 96 -38.35 -5.07 -36.12
C SER A 96 -39.58 -4.15 -36.41
N LEU A 97 -39.80 -2.99 -35.77
CA LEU A 97 -39.20 -2.26 -34.62
C LEU A 97 -40.09 -1.04 -34.28
N LEU A 98 -40.15 -0.59 -33.00
CA LEU A 98 -40.62 0.75 -32.54
C LEU A 98 -42.11 1.11 -32.83
N GLY A 99 -42.74 2.10 -32.19
CA GLY A 99 -42.34 2.94 -31.04
C GLY A 99 -43.42 3.99 -30.68
N ASP A 100 -43.42 4.45 -29.43
CA ASP A 100 -43.93 5.73 -28.92
C ASP A 100 -45.40 6.21 -29.11
N SER A 101 -46.13 6.15 -27.97
CA SER A 101 -46.59 7.36 -27.23
C SER A 101 -48.02 7.95 -27.41
N ALA A 102 -48.81 7.77 -26.33
CA ALA A 102 -49.56 8.79 -25.57
C ALA A 102 -50.84 9.51 -26.11
N LYS A 103 -51.92 9.35 -25.31
CA LYS A 103 -53.01 10.33 -25.01
C LYS A 103 -54.00 10.64 -26.16
N GLN A 104 -55.19 11.22 -25.94
CA GLN A 104 -55.78 11.87 -24.74
C GLN A 104 -57.28 11.51 -24.52
N THR A 105 -57.91 12.11 -23.51
CA THR A 105 -59.31 11.91 -23.07
C THR A 105 -60.32 12.83 -23.76
N ASP A 106 -61.61 12.45 -23.74
CA ASP A 106 -62.79 13.18 -23.20
C ASP A 106 -64.08 12.46 -23.69
N LEU A 107 -65.24 12.35 -22.98
CA LEU A 107 -66.13 13.33 -22.35
C LEU A 107 -66.80 14.29 -23.36
N SER A 108 -68.13 14.52 -23.41
CA SER A 108 -69.29 13.84 -22.78
C SER A 108 -70.65 14.31 -23.38
N PHE A 109 -71.74 13.61 -23.01
CA PHE A 109 -73.13 14.12 -22.81
C PHE A 109 -74.15 14.39 -23.96
N ILE A 110 -75.31 13.70 -23.82
CA ILE A 110 -76.72 14.20 -23.84
C ILE A 110 -77.59 14.28 -25.14
N LYS A 111 -78.69 13.47 -25.12
CA LYS A 111 -80.09 13.63 -25.66
C LYS A 111 -80.28 13.88 -27.19
N SER A 112 -81.47 13.69 -27.80
CA SER A 112 -82.85 13.44 -27.29
C SER A 112 -83.66 12.39 -28.11
N PHE A 113 -84.84 12.03 -27.59
CA PHE A 113 -85.92 11.28 -28.25
C PHE A 113 -86.63 12.10 -29.35
N ASP A 114 -87.30 11.42 -30.30
CA ASP A 114 -88.72 11.71 -30.65
C ASP A 114 -89.43 10.48 -31.30
N TRP A 115 -90.68 10.62 -31.79
CA TRP A 115 -91.73 9.59 -31.63
C TRP A 115 -92.59 9.21 -32.87
N ASN A 116 -93.03 7.93 -32.90
CA ASN A 116 -94.27 7.36 -33.50
C ASN A 116 -94.61 7.39 -35.02
N SER A 117 -94.84 6.19 -35.59
CA SER A 117 -96.14 5.68 -36.12
C SER A 117 -95.95 4.24 -36.64
N LYS A 118 -96.67 3.21 -36.15
CA LYS A 118 -98.06 2.78 -36.42
C LYS A 118 -98.35 2.33 -37.87
N GLU A 119 -98.49 1.01 -38.08
CA GLU A 119 -99.76 0.43 -38.55
C GLU A 119 -99.88 -1.07 -38.15
N THR A 120 -100.96 -1.76 -38.56
CA THR A 120 -101.46 -3.00 -37.93
C THR A 120 -101.93 -4.07 -38.92
N GLU A 121 -101.69 -5.35 -38.59
CA GLU A 121 -102.48 -6.47 -39.11
C GLU A 121 -102.67 -7.55 -38.03
N SER A 122 -103.69 -8.41 -38.15
CA SER A 122 -104.13 -9.34 -37.09
C SER A 122 -104.78 -10.61 -37.65
N ARG A 123 -104.56 -11.76 -36.97
CA ARG A 123 -105.45 -12.95 -37.03
C ARG A 123 -105.18 -14.02 -35.96
N GLU A 124 -106.14 -14.12 -35.03
CA GLU A 124 -106.75 -15.35 -34.51
C GLU A 124 -105.93 -16.39 -33.68
N ILE A 125 -106.67 -17.34 -33.09
CA ILE A 125 -106.39 -18.00 -31.79
C ILE A 125 -106.85 -19.47 -31.84
N PRO A 126 -106.12 -20.41 -31.20
CA PRO A 126 -106.77 -21.50 -30.44
C PRO A 126 -106.46 -21.47 -28.93
N ILE A 127 -107.32 -22.11 -28.12
CA ILE A 127 -107.30 -22.07 -26.64
C ILE A 127 -107.07 -23.51 -26.05
N PRO A 128 -107.06 -23.75 -24.72
CA PRO A 128 -105.87 -24.01 -23.89
C PRO A 128 -105.70 -25.48 -23.45
N ASN A 129 -104.71 -25.79 -22.59
CA ASN A 129 -104.79 -27.01 -21.77
C ASN A 129 -104.09 -26.98 -20.37
N TRP A 130 -104.86 -26.60 -19.34
CA TRP A 130 -104.93 -27.17 -17.97
C TRP A 130 -103.67 -27.61 -17.16
N ARG A 131 -102.44 -27.19 -17.45
CA ARG A 131 -101.30 -27.35 -16.51
C ARG A 131 -100.80 -26.08 -15.81
N GLU A 132 -101.26 -24.90 -16.19
CA GLU A 132 -100.84 -23.63 -15.57
C GLU A 132 -101.44 -23.37 -14.18
N VAL A 133 -102.48 -24.11 -13.78
CA VAL A 133 -103.18 -23.95 -12.49
C VAL A 133 -102.28 -24.23 -11.28
N ASN A 134 -101.24 -25.06 -11.42
CA ASN A 134 -100.28 -25.32 -10.33
C ASN A 134 -99.18 -24.24 -10.19
N SER A 135 -99.01 -23.34 -11.18
CA SER A 135 -97.93 -22.33 -11.15
C SER A 135 -98.20 -21.15 -10.19
N MET A 136 -99.42 -21.00 -9.67
CA MET A 136 -99.76 -19.92 -8.75
C MET A 136 -99.60 -20.28 -7.25
N ARG A 137 -99.24 -21.52 -6.91
CA ARG A 137 -99.12 -21.94 -5.50
C ARG A 137 -97.77 -21.65 -4.81
N GLU A 138 -96.78 -21.14 -5.55
CA GLU A 138 -95.47 -20.74 -4.99
C GLU A 138 -95.32 -19.23 -4.77
N LYS A 139 -96.28 -18.41 -5.24
CA LYS A 139 -96.18 -16.93 -5.24
C LYS A 139 -96.63 -16.24 -3.94
N CYS A 140 -96.75 -16.97 -2.82
CA CYS A 140 -97.11 -16.41 -1.51
C CYS A 140 -95.99 -16.46 -0.45
N PHE A 141 -94.82 -17.03 -0.76
CA PHE A 141 -93.61 -16.89 0.07
C PHE A 141 -92.40 -16.50 -0.79
N PRO A 142 -92.27 -15.22 -1.18
CA PRO A 142 -90.99 -14.69 -1.65
C PRO A 142 -90.00 -14.76 -0.48
N ASN A 143 -89.16 -15.81 -0.49
CA ASN A 143 -88.23 -16.11 0.58
C ASN A 143 -87.22 -14.95 0.72
N ARG A 144 -87.42 -14.08 1.72
CA ARG A 144 -86.59 -12.87 1.98
C ARG A 144 -85.19 -13.27 2.49
N ARG A 145 -84.38 -13.87 1.62
CA ARG A 145 -82.93 -13.72 1.72
C ARG A 145 -82.61 -12.24 1.48
N SER A 146 -82.32 -11.55 2.59
CA SER A 146 -81.93 -10.15 2.59
C SER A 146 -80.84 -9.88 1.55
N GLN A 147 -81.15 -9.00 0.58
CA GLN A 147 -80.14 -8.28 -0.19
C GLN A 147 -79.74 -6.99 0.56
N SER A 148 -79.36 -7.12 1.83
CA SER A 148 -78.77 -6.04 2.63
C SER A 148 -77.47 -6.52 3.31
N GLY A 149 -76.53 -6.99 2.48
CA GLY A 149 -75.26 -7.58 2.92
C GLY A 149 -74.14 -7.59 1.86
N GLY A 150 -74.25 -6.74 0.83
CA GLY A 150 -73.24 -6.66 -0.23
C GLY A 150 -71.95 -5.98 0.24
N LYS A 151 -70.81 -6.69 0.12
CA LYS A 151 -69.43 -6.17 0.28
C LYS A 151 -68.99 -5.70 1.68
N LEU A 152 -69.11 -6.50 2.75
CA LEU A 152 -68.33 -6.25 3.98
C LEU A 152 -68.02 -7.49 4.87
N LEU A 153 -67.62 -8.60 4.27
CA LEU A 153 -67.05 -9.75 4.99
C LEU A 153 -65.71 -10.20 4.38
N ILE A 154 -64.62 -9.61 4.86
CA ILE A 154 -63.26 -10.11 4.58
C ILE A 154 -63.16 -11.51 5.22
N SER A 155 -62.82 -12.53 4.43
CA SER A 155 -62.83 -13.91 4.96
C SER A 155 -61.77 -14.08 6.07
N ARG A 156 -62.04 -14.93 7.06
CA ARG A 156 -61.05 -15.26 8.12
C ARG A 156 -59.70 -15.71 7.52
N SER A 157 -59.73 -16.39 6.37
CA SER A 157 -58.51 -16.82 5.66
C SER A 157 -57.68 -15.65 5.12
N GLU A 158 -58.31 -14.57 4.64
CA GLU A 158 -57.60 -13.37 4.20
C GLU A 158 -57.02 -12.58 5.37
N ILE A 159 -57.75 -12.47 6.48
CA ILE A 159 -57.23 -11.82 7.70
C ILE A 159 -55.97 -12.55 8.19
N ILE A 160 -55.97 -13.89 8.17
CA ILE A 160 -54.80 -14.70 8.51
C ILE A 160 -53.66 -14.52 7.49
N LYS A 161 -53.94 -14.54 6.18
CA LYS A 161 -52.94 -14.27 5.13
C LYS A 161 -52.31 -12.89 5.27
N ARG A 162 -53.12 -11.84 5.53
CA ARG A 162 -52.65 -10.46 5.72
C ARG A 162 -51.81 -10.32 6.98
N ARG A 163 -52.22 -10.91 8.12
CA ARG A 163 -51.42 -10.95 9.35
C ARG A 163 -50.07 -11.67 9.15
N LYS A 164 -50.05 -12.82 8.45
CA LYS A 164 -48.79 -13.51 8.10
C LYS A 164 -47.88 -12.65 7.22
N ARG A 165 -48.41 -11.95 6.21
CA ARG A 165 -47.62 -11.02 5.37
C ARG A 165 -47.04 -9.86 6.18
N VAL A 166 -47.83 -9.23 7.06
CA VAL A 166 -47.37 -8.14 7.94
C VAL A 166 -46.25 -8.63 8.87
N PHE A 167 -46.41 -9.79 9.51
CA PHE A 167 -45.38 -10.39 10.35
C PHE A 167 -44.06 -10.64 9.59
N LEU A 168 -44.13 -11.27 8.40
CA LEU A 168 -42.95 -11.53 7.56
C LEU A 168 -42.22 -10.24 7.14
N LEU A 169 -42.96 -9.19 6.75
CA LEU A 169 -42.37 -7.88 6.43
C LEU A 169 -41.73 -7.23 7.66
N SER A 170 -42.32 -7.41 8.85
CA SER A 170 -41.74 -6.93 10.11
C SER A 170 -40.44 -7.65 10.48
N CYS A 171 -40.40 -8.98 10.30
CA CYS A 171 -39.17 -9.76 10.50
C CYS A 171 -38.08 -9.36 9.50
N LEU A 172 -38.42 -9.18 8.22
CA LEU A 172 -37.47 -8.71 7.21
C LEU A 172 -36.92 -7.32 7.54
N GLY A 173 -37.77 -6.38 7.97
CA GLY A 173 -37.35 -5.04 8.37
C GLY A 173 -36.40 -5.05 9.57
N PHE A 174 -36.67 -5.90 10.57
CA PHE A 174 -35.78 -6.10 11.72
C PHE A 174 -34.44 -6.73 11.30
N VAL A 175 -34.45 -7.77 10.45
CA VAL A 175 -33.23 -8.41 9.93
C VAL A 175 -32.35 -7.44 9.16
N LEU A 176 -32.93 -6.55 8.34
CA LEU A 176 -32.18 -5.53 7.59
C LEU A 176 -31.52 -4.48 8.51
N ILE A 177 -32.20 -4.07 9.60
CA ILE A 177 -31.62 -3.17 10.60
C ILE A 177 -30.50 -3.89 11.38
N CYS A 178 -30.71 -5.13 11.82
CA CYS A 178 -29.68 -5.92 12.48
C CYS A 178 -28.47 -6.16 11.58
N LEU A 179 -28.67 -6.39 10.27
CA LEU A 179 -27.60 -6.53 9.29
C LEU A 179 -26.81 -5.23 9.11
N ALA A 180 -27.49 -4.09 8.98
CA ALA A 180 -26.84 -2.78 8.88
C ALA A 180 -25.98 -2.46 10.13
N ILE A 181 -26.50 -2.75 11.33
CA ILE A 181 -25.78 -2.60 12.59
C ILE A 181 -24.59 -3.58 12.66
N PHE A 182 -24.79 -4.85 12.28
CA PHE A 182 -23.73 -5.87 12.29
C PHE A 182 -22.58 -5.51 11.36
N ILE A 183 -22.88 -5.11 10.11
CA ILE A 183 -21.86 -4.65 9.15
C ILE A 183 -21.08 -3.46 9.72
N ARG A 184 -21.77 -2.48 10.34
CA ARG A 184 -21.12 -1.29 10.91
C ARG A 184 -20.30 -1.59 12.17
N LEU A 185 -20.62 -2.64 12.93
CA LEU A 185 -19.88 -3.06 14.13
C LEU A 185 -18.68 -3.96 13.80
N PHE A 186 -18.79 -4.84 12.81
CA PHE A 186 -17.74 -5.79 12.43
C PHE A 186 -16.70 -5.18 11.48
N ASP A 187 -17.09 -4.21 10.66
CA ASP A 187 -16.31 -3.63 9.56
C ASP A 187 -15.60 -4.71 8.69
N PRO A 188 -16.35 -5.39 7.81
CA PRO A 188 -15.77 -6.41 6.94
C PRO A 188 -14.76 -5.82 5.95
N LEU A 189 -14.82 -4.52 5.63
CA LEU A 189 -13.86 -3.88 4.74
C LEU A 189 -12.51 -3.72 5.44
N GLU A 190 -12.47 -3.14 6.64
CA GLU A 190 -11.22 -3.03 7.40
C GLU A 190 -10.65 -4.43 7.71
N THR A 191 -11.50 -5.43 7.97
CA THR A 191 -11.07 -6.83 8.13
C THR A 191 -10.40 -7.41 6.86
N ILE A 192 -10.95 -7.14 5.67
CA ILE A 192 -10.35 -7.57 4.40
C ILE A 192 -9.06 -6.79 4.10
N LEU A 193 -9.02 -5.49 4.38
CA LEU A 193 -7.83 -4.65 4.21
C LEU A 193 -6.71 -5.08 5.16
N ASN A 194 -7.02 -5.36 6.43
CA ASN A 194 -6.09 -5.91 7.43
C ASN A 194 -5.38 -7.17 6.90
N TRP A 195 -6.12 -8.07 6.24
CA TRP A 195 -5.58 -9.29 5.66
C TRP A 195 -4.77 -9.03 4.37
N ALA A 196 -5.36 -8.33 3.39
CA ALA A 196 -4.73 -8.09 2.08
C ALA A 196 -3.47 -7.21 2.15
N LEU A 197 -3.41 -6.31 3.14
CA LEU A 197 -2.29 -5.41 3.42
C LEU A 197 -1.30 -5.94 4.47
N SER A 198 -1.50 -7.16 4.97
CA SER A 198 -0.50 -7.83 5.82
C SER A 198 0.66 -8.35 4.96
N LEU A 199 1.89 -8.25 5.46
CA LEU A 199 3.04 -8.94 4.87
C LEU A 199 3.01 -10.41 5.34
N ALA A 200 2.36 -11.28 4.56
CA ALA A 200 2.22 -12.71 4.85
C ALA A 200 2.26 -13.54 3.55
N PRO A 201 2.63 -14.83 3.60
CA PRO A 201 2.77 -15.66 2.40
C PRO A 201 1.52 -15.64 1.50
N GLY A 202 1.69 -15.23 0.25
CA GLY A 202 0.62 -15.16 -0.76
C GLY A 202 -0.26 -13.90 -0.73
N THR A 203 -0.02 -12.92 0.16
CA THR A 203 -0.78 -11.67 0.14
C THR A 203 -0.32 -10.72 -0.96
N PHE A 204 -1.22 -9.81 -1.35
CA PHE A 204 -0.92 -8.77 -2.35
C PHE A 204 0.17 -7.80 -1.87
N ALA A 205 0.10 -7.34 -0.61
CA ALA A 205 1.11 -6.45 -0.06
C ALA A 205 2.49 -7.08 0.09
N LEU A 206 2.60 -8.39 0.36
CA LEU A 206 3.90 -9.06 0.34
C LEU A 206 4.54 -8.96 -1.06
N ASN A 207 3.79 -9.28 -2.12
CA ASN A 207 4.32 -9.21 -3.48
C ASN A 207 4.73 -7.78 -3.88
N LEU A 208 3.96 -6.76 -3.50
CA LEU A 208 4.34 -5.36 -3.72
C LEU A 208 5.57 -4.93 -2.91
N TRP A 209 5.76 -5.44 -1.68
CA TRP A 209 6.91 -5.06 -0.85
C TRP A 209 8.18 -5.86 -1.21
N LEU A 210 8.04 -7.06 -1.79
CA LEU A 210 9.16 -7.83 -2.35
C LEU A 210 9.75 -7.15 -3.60
N SER A 211 8.90 -6.59 -4.47
CA SER A 211 9.33 -5.82 -5.64
C SER A 211 8.42 -4.58 -5.82
N PRO A 212 8.74 -3.46 -5.15
CA PRO A 212 7.96 -2.23 -5.26
C PRO A 212 7.88 -1.74 -6.71
N PRO A 213 6.68 -1.54 -7.29
CA PRO A 213 6.50 -1.13 -8.68
C PRO A 213 6.75 0.36 -8.90
N VAL A 214 7.57 0.98 -8.04
CA VAL A 214 7.92 2.39 -8.07
C VAL A 214 9.39 2.54 -8.42
N THR A 215 9.71 3.52 -9.26
CA THR A 215 11.11 3.91 -9.49
C THR A 215 11.40 5.14 -8.65
N VAL A 216 12.46 5.08 -7.84
CA VAL A 216 12.95 6.24 -7.10
C VAL A 216 14.05 6.88 -7.92
N TYR A 217 13.93 8.16 -8.23
CA TYR A 217 14.95 8.90 -8.95
C TYR A 217 15.97 9.50 -7.99
N VAL A 218 17.24 9.21 -8.27
CA VAL A 218 18.42 9.65 -7.55
C VAL A 218 19.05 10.75 -8.40
N LYS A 219 18.72 12.01 -8.09
CA LYS A 219 19.27 13.20 -8.73
C LYS A 219 20.52 13.65 -7.96
N ILE A 220 21.66 13.72 -8.63
CA ILE A 220 22.96 14.04 -8.02
C ILE A 220 23.44 15.39 -8.52
N TYR A 221 23.84 16.25 -7.60
CA TYR A 221 24.41 17.57 -7.85
C TYR A 221 25.81 17.61 -7.25
N ILE A 222 26.81 17.91 -8.08
CA ILE A 222 28.24 17.87 -7.72
C ILE A 222 28.77 19.28 -7.54
N PHE A 223 29.58 19.50 -6.50
CA PHE A 223 30.30 20.75 -6.31
C PHE A 223 31.65 20.70 -7.06
N ASN A 224 31.71 21.41 -8.18
CA ASN A 224 32.89 21.57 -9.00
C ASN A 224 33.74 22.76 -8.51
N PHE A 225 35.00 22.52 -8.15
CA PHE A 225 35.88 23.51 -7.54
C PHE A 225 36.62 24.31 -8.62
N THR A 226 36.36 25.61 -8.72
CA THR A 226 36.79 26.41 -9.89
C THR A 226 38.16 27.08 -9.73
N ASN A 227 38.64 27.29 -8.50
CA ASN A 227 39.92 27.95 -8.21
C ASN A 227 40.87 27.22 -7.22
N PRO A 228 40.91 25.88 -7.13
CA PRO A 228 41.65 25.19 -6.06
C PRO A 228 43.15 25.51 -6.04
N GLY A 229 43.78 25.79 -7.19
CA GLY A 229 45.19 26.18 -7.27
C GLY A 229 45.48 27.54 -6.61
N ASP A 230 44.65 28.55 -6.86
CA ASP A 230 44.81 29.89 -6.29
C ASP A 230 44.39 29.95 -4.81
N PHE A 231 43.41 29.13 -4.40
CA PHE A 231 43.09 28.91 -3.00
C PHE A 231 44.25 28.25 -2.23
N LEU A 232 44.84 27.16 -2.75
CA LEU A 232 45.98 26.49 -2.12
C LEU A 232 47.25 27.37 -2.10
N ALA A 233 47.34 28.34 -3.02
CA ALA A 233 48.36 29.39 -3.00
C ALA A 233 48.03 30.57 -2.07
N GLY A 234 46.88 30.55 -1.37
CA GLY A 234 46.46 31.58 -0.42
C GLY A 234 46.00 32.91 -1.05
N LYS A 235 45.67 32.93 -2.35
CA LYS A 235 45.31 34.16 -3.07
C LYS A 235 43.82 34.50 -3.01
N GLU A 236 42.96 33.49 -2.96
CA GLU A 236 41.50 33.63 -3.00
C GLU A 236 40.81 32.71 -1.98
N LYS A 237 39.55 33.03 -1.62
CA LYS A 237 38.66 32.04 -0.98
C LYS A 237 38.29 30.93 -1.96
N LEU A 238 37.99 29.74 -1.44
CA LEU A 238 37.63 28.57 -2.24
C LEU A 238 36.26 28.79 -2.90
N LYS A 239 36.17 28.55 -4.22
CA LYS A 239 34.95 28.73 -5.03
C LYS A 239 34.44 27.39 -5.56
N VAL A 240 33.14 27.13 -5.40
CA VAL A 240 32.45 25.99 -6.00
C VAL A 240 31.36 26.44 -6.97
N GLN A 241 31.03 25.56 -7.91
CA GLN A 241 29.88 25.65 -8.80
C GLN A 241 29.09 24.35 -8.73
N GLN A 242 27.78 24.44 -8.52
CA GLN A 242 26.89 23.29 -8.61
C GLN A 242 26.76 22.84 -10.08
N LEU A 243 26.96 21.54 -10.35
CA LEU A 243 26.69 20.90 -11.64
C LEU A 243 25.76 19.70 -11.44
N GLY A 244 24.62 19.70 -12.14
CA GLY A 244 23.62 18.63 -12.07
C GLY A 244 22.26 19.09 -12.60
N PRO A 245 21.22 18.24 -12.50
CA PRO A 245 21.27 16.89 -11.94
C PRO A 245 21.91 15.89 -12.91
N TYR A 246 22.59 14.89 -12.36
CA TYR A 246 22.86 13.61 -13.01
C TYR A 246 21.93 12.58 -12.39
N VAL A 247 21.07 11.96 -13.21
CA VAL A 247 19.89 11.23 -12.73
C VAL A 247 20.04 9.73 -12.93
N TYR A 248 19.65 8.98 -11.91
CA TYR A 248 19.64 7.53 -11.92
C TYR A 248 18.31 7.01 -11.35
N ALA A 249 17.85 5.86 -11.82
CA ALA A 249 16.72 5.12 -11.25
C ALA A 249 17.23 4.08 -10.25
N GLU A 250 16.84 4.21 -8.97
CA GLU A 250 16.90 3.16 -7.93
C GLU A 250 15.68 2.25 -8.05
N GLN A 251 15.95 0.96 -8.24
CA GLN A 251 14.98 -0.14 -8.12
C GLN A 251 15.36 -0.98 -6.90
N LEU A 252 14.38 -1.31 -6.07
CA LEU A 252 14.54 -2.14 -4.87
C LEU A 252 13.94 -3.53 -5.10
N GLU A 253 14.67 -4.56 -4.69
CA GLU A 253 14.19 -5.95 -4.61
C GLU A 253 14.52 -6.50 -3.22
N ASN A 254 13.51 -6.95 -2.48
CA ASN A 254 13.68 -7.56 -1.17
C ASN A 254 13.69 -9.09 -1.33
N THR A 255 14.87 -9.69 -1.21
CA THR A 255 15.14 -11.09 -1.54
C THR A 255 15.14 -11.99 -0.30
N ASN A 256 14.95 -13.30 -0.51
CA ASN A 256 14.99 -14.34 0.52
C ASN A 256 14.11 -14.08 1.77
N PRO A 257 12.79 -13.87 1.62
CA PRO A 257 11.88 -13.67 2.75
C PRO A 257 11.73 -14.93 3.62
N ILE A 258 12.10 -14.84 4.90
CA ILE A 258 11.99 -15.91 5.91
C ILE A 258 11.07 -15.43 7.04
N PHE A 259 9.93 -16.11 7.19
CA PHE A 259 8.92 -15.82 8.22
C PHE A 259 9.20 -16.60 9.51
N HIS A 260 9.08 -15.93 10.66
CA HIS A 260 9.37 -16.50 11.98
C HIS A 260 8.12 -16.58 12.87
N SER A 261 8.07 -17.61 13.74
CA SER A 261 6.94 -17.85 14.65
C SER A 261 6.74 -16.79 15.74
N ASN A 262 7.72 -15.90 15.94
CA ASN A 262 7.65 -14.76 16.87
C ASN A 262 7.02 -13.49 16.23
N GLY A 263 6.55 -13.56 14.98
CA GLY A 263 5.92 -12.42 14.29
C GLY A 263 6.92 -11.49 13.60
N THR A 264 8.07 -11.99 13.14
CA THR A 264 9.02 -11.22 12.32
C THR A 264 9.27 -11.84 10.94
N LEU A 265 9.80 -11.02 10.03
CA LEU A 265 10.21 -11.39 8.67
C LEU A 265 11.65 -10.95 8.44
N THR A 266 12.53 -11.89 8.12
CA THR A 266 13.91 -11.63 7.71
C THR A 266 14.03 -11.59 6.20
N TYR A 267 14.84 -10.68 5.65
CA TYR A 267 15.07 -10.52 4.21
C TYR A 267 16.44 -9.89 3.92
N ILE A 268 16.83 -9.85 2.64
CA ILE A 268 18.04 -9.18 2.14
C ILE A 268 17.63 -8.16 1.06
N PRO A 269 17.75 -6.83 1.31
CA PRO A 269 17.51 -5.83 0.28
C PRO A 269 18.61 -5.85 -0.79
N ARG A 270 18.22 -5.66 -2.04
CA ARG A 270 19.13 -5.39 -3.17
C ARG A 270 18.65 -4.14 -3.89
N ARG A 271 19.52 -3.12 -3.98
CA ARG A 271 19.27 -1.90 -4.75
C ARG A 271 20.03 -1.96 -6.06
N LYS A 272 19.34 -1.75 -7.17
CA LYS A 272 19.91 -1.63 -8.50
C LYS A 272 19.77 -0.18 -8.96
N VAL A 273 20.89 0.45 -9.29
CA VAL A 273 20.93 1.84 -9.76
C VAL A 273 21.27 1.87 -11.25
N THR A 274 20.50 2.60 -12.04
CA THR A 274 20.66 2.68 -13.51
C THR A 274 20.60 4.13 -13.99
N HIS A 275 21.54 4.57 -14.82
CA HIS A 275 21.60 5.97 -15.29
C HIS A 275 20.46 6.30 -16.26
N ILE A 276 19.89 7.50 -16.14
CA ILE A 276 18.79 8.03 -16.95
C ILE A 276 19.29 9.27 -17.73
N PRO A 277 19.82 9.10 -18.96
CA PRO A 277 20.36 10.20 -19.76
C PRO A 277 19.37 11.33 -20.03
N GLU A 278 18.10 11.01 -20.30
CA GLU A 278 17.05 11.93 -20.73
C GLU A 278 16.59 12.92 -19.64
N MET A 279 16.90 12.65 -18.37
CA MET A 279 16.67 13.58 -17.25
C MET A 279 17.97 14.20 -16.72
N SER A 280 19.12 13.86 -17.29
CA SER A 280 20.44 14.33 -16.84
C SER A 280 20.91 15.55 -17.64
N VAL A 281 21.55 16.51 -16.96
CA VAL A 281 22.05 17.76 -17.59
C VAL A 281 23.13 17.51 -18.66
N GLY A 282 23.76 16.34 -18.64
CA GLY A 282 24.70 15.88 -19.65
C GLY A 282 25.16 14.45 -19.39
N ASN A 283 25.88 13.86 -20.35
CA ASN A 283 26.45 12.51 -20.18
C ASN A 283 27.57 12.51 -19.12
N PRO A 284 27.44 11.80 -18.00
CA PRO A 284 28.42 11.83 -16.92
C PRO A 284 29.78 11.24 -17.32
N LYS A 285 29.86 10.46 -18.42
CA LYS A 285 31.12 9.91 -18.95
C LYS A 285 31.94 10.90 -19.78
N SER A 286 31.39 12.08 -20.07
CA SER A 286 32.08 13.12 -20.87
C SER A 286 32.23 14.46 -20.15
N VAL A 287 31.38 14.77 -19.17
CA VAL A 287 31.55 15.99 -18.35
C VAL A 287 32.71 15.78 -17.37
N GLN A 288 33.74 16.62 -17.48
CA GLN A 288 34.84 16.70 -16.53
C GLN A 288 34.49 17.64 -15.36
N VAL A 289 34.96 17.29 -14.17
CA VAL A 289 34.79 18.06 -12.93
C VAL A 289 36.07 18.03 -12.10
N VAL A 290 36.38 19.17 -11.48
CA VAL A 290 37.47 19.30 -10.52
C VAL A 290 36.90 19.14 -9.12
N VAL A 291 37.31 18.08 -8.43
CA VAL A 291 36.64 17.58 -7.21
C VAL A 291 37.65 17.18 -6.12
N PRO A 292 37.25 17.18 -4.83
CA PRO A 292 38.15 16.81 -3.73
C PRO A 292 38.57 15.34 -3.83
N ASN A 293 39.86 15.05 -3.61
CA ASN A 293 40.39 13.70 -3.54
C ASN A 293 39.98 13.05 -2.21
N ILE A 294 38.82 12.39 -2.18
CA ILE A 294 38.22 11.84 -0.96
C ILE A 294 39.17 10.89 -0.19
N PRO A 295 39.82 9.89 -0.82
CA PRO A 295 40.78 9.04 -0.12
C PRO A 295 41.98 9.79 0.47
N PHE A 296 42.60 10.68 -0.30
CA PHE A 296 43.80 11.41 0.15
C PHE A 296 43.48 12.44 1.25
N LEU A 297 42.46 13.28 1.04
CA LEU A 297 42.05 14.30 2.02
C LEU A 297 41.48 13.67 3.28
N GLY A 298 40.69 12.60 3.14
CA GLY A 298 40.20 11.81 4.25
C GLY A 298 41.35 11.27 5.11
N LEU A 299 42.29 10.56 4.49
CA LEU A 299 43.45 10.01 5.20
C LEU A 299 44.36 11.12 5.78
N ALA A 300 44.52 12.25 5.10
CA ALA A 300 45.26 13.40 5.60
C ALA A 300 44.64 14.00 6.88
N SER A 301 43.31 14.15 6.89
CA SER A 301 42.54 14.61 8.04
C SER A 301 42.54 13.56 9.18
N MET A 302 42.54 12.26 8.87
CA MET A 302 42.71 11.19 9.87
C MET A 302 44.07 11.23 10.57
N VAL A 303 45.18 11.49 9.86
CA VAL A 303 46.53 11.49 10.45
C VAL A 303 46.94 12.83 11.07
N SER A 304 46.16 13.90 10.95
CA SER A 304 46.53 15.25 11.41
C SER A 304 46.92 15.34 12.89
N ASP A 305 46.28 14.51 13.73
CA ASP A 305 46.50 14.42 15.18
C ASP A 305 47.50 13.32 15.57
N SER A 306 48.05 12.59 14.60
CA SER A 306 49.09 11.58 14.82
C SER A 306 50.48 12.22 15.01
N SER A 307 51.49 11.40 15.33
CA SER A 307 52.86 11.88 15.53
C SER A 307 53.43 12.63 14.32
N VAL A 308 54.46 13.46 14.56
CA VAL A 308 55.19 14.19 13.51
C VAL A 308 55.76 13.21 12.46
N PHE A 309 56.29 12.07 12.91
CA PHE A 309 56.81 11.01 12.03
C PHE A 309 55.71 10.39 11.16
N THR A 310 54.51 10.18 11.72
CA THR A 310 53.35 9.66 10.97
C THR A 310 52.92 10.65 9.87
N ASN A 311 52.83 11.93 10.20
CA ASN A 311 52.48 12.99 9.24
C ASN A 311 53.54 13.15 8.14
N LEU A 312 54.83 13.12 8.49
CA LEU A 312 55.93 13.20 7.53
C LEU A 312 56.00 11.97 6.61
N ALA A 313 55.78 10.77 7.15
CA ALA A 313 55.72 9.54 6.37
C ALA A 313 54.54 9.56 5.38
N PHE A 314 53.35 9.98 5.81
CA PHE A 314 52.19 10.16 4.92
C PHE A 314 52.45 11.24 3.85
N MET A 315 53.07 12.37 4.19
CA MET A 315 53.42 13.41 3.22
C MET A 315 54.42 12.91 2.17
N THR A 316 55.41 12.12 2.60
CA THR A 316 56.42 11.53 1.71
C THR A 316 55.79 10.48 0.80
N LEU A 317 54.95 9.60 1.35
CA LEU A 317 54.24 8.57 0.60
C LEU A 317 53.27 9.17 -0.43
N SER A 318 52.44 10.13 -0.03
CA SER A 318 51.52 10.82 -0.95
C SER A 318 52.25 11.60 -2.05
N LYS A 319 53.40 12.21 -1.74
CA LYS A 319 54.25 12.84 -2.77
C LYS A 319 54.85 11.80 -3.74
N TYR A 320 55.30 10.65 -3.24
CA TYR A 320 55.84 9.55 -4.06
C TYR A 320 54.76 8.92 -4.96
N LEU A 321 53.52 8.80 -4.46
CA LEU A 321 52.37 8.26 -5.21
C LEU A 321 51.70 9.27 -6.15
N GLY A 322 52.13 10.54 -6.17
CA GLY A 322 51.51 11.60 -6.98
C GLY A 322 50.09 11.97 -6.52
N SER A 323 49.77 11.79 -5.24
CA SER A 323 48.45 12.12 -4.69
C SER A 323 48.32 13.64 -4.48
N GLU A 324 47.38 14.23 -5.22
CA GLU A 324 47.02 15.65 -5.14
C GLU A 324 45.67 15.86 -4.43
N PRO A 325 45.44 17.04 -3.80
CA PRO A 325 44.22 17.34 -3.01
C PRO A 325 42.94 17.43 -3.83
N PHE A 326 43.04 17.82 -5.11
CA PHE A 326 41.92 17.88 -6.03
C PHE A 326 42.26 17.07 -7.29
N LEU A 327 41.26 16.40 -7.85
CA LEU A 327 41.38 15.59 -9.05
C LEU A 327 40.48 16.18 -10.14
N ASN A 328 40.95 16.17 -11.39
CA ASN A 328 40.09 16.34 -12.56
C ASN A 328 39.66 14.96 -13.05
N LEU A 329 38.37 14.66 -13.00
CA LEU A 329 37.77 13.35 -13.32
C LEU A 329 36.51 13.53 -14.17
N THR A 330 36.04 12.47 -14.84
CA THR A 330 34.64 12.52 -15.32
C THR A 330 33.69 12.33 -14.14
N VAL A 331 32.49 12.88 -14.26
CA VAL A 331 31.40 12.67 -13.29
C VAL A 331 31.12 11.18 -13.06
N HIS A 332 31.21 10.35 -14.10
CA HIS A 332 31.01 8.92 -13.99
C HIS A 332 32.10 8.25 -13.14
N ASP A 333 33.38 8.58 -13.37
CA ASP A 333 34.49 7.98 -12.63
C ASP A 333 34.45 8.39 -11.16
N TYR A 334 34.13 9.65 -10.86
CA TYR A 334 34.01 10.13 -9.47
C TYR A 334 32.88 9.46 -8.68
N LEU A 335 31.75 9.19 -9.33
CA LEU A 335 30.60 8.53 -8.70
C LEU A 335 30.76 6.99 -8.64
N TRP A 336 31.38 6.35 -9.64
CA TRP A 336 31.31 4.89 -9.82
C TRP A 336 32.65 4.14 -9.82
N GLY A 337 33.80 4.81 -9.87
CA GLY A 337 35.10 4.15 -9.64
C GLY A 337 36.28 4.71 -10.42
N TYR A 338 37.08 5.57 -9.80
CA TYR A 338 38.43 5.93 -10.27
C TYR A 338 39.54 5.14 -9.58
N ASP A 339 40.71 5.12 -10.21
CA ASP A 339 41.86 4.29 -9.88
C ASP A 339 42.85 4.98 -8.91
N ASP A 340 42.43 5.25 -7.67
CA ASP A 340 43.27 5.94 -6.68
C ASP A 340 44.50 5.10 -6.18
N PRO A 341 45.72 5.67 -6.12
CA PRO A 341 46.91 4.96 -5.63
C PRO A 341 46.87 4.54 -4.15
N LEU A 342 46.30 5.37 -3.26
CA LEU A 342 46.24 5.08 -1.82
C LEU A 342 45.22 3.97 -1.55
N VAL A 343 44.08 3.98 -2.22
CA VAL A 343 43.07 2.90 -2.16
C VAL A 343 43.65 1.58 -2.68
N LYS A 344 44.37 1.60 -3.80
CA LYS A 344 45.07 0.40 -4.31
C LYS A 344 46.15 -0.13 -3.37
N MET A 345 46.84 0.75 -2.65
CA MET A 345 47.81 0.35 -1.63
C MET A 345 47.10 -0.22 -0.39
N ALA A 346 46.05 0.45 0.10
CA ALA A 346 45.28 0.03 1.26
C ALA A 346 44.59 -1.33 1.01
N ASN A 347 44.01 -1.55 -0.17
CA ASN A 347 43.41 -2.83 -0.57
C ASN A 347 44.40 -4.00 -0.53
N LYS A 348 45.68 -3.77 -0.84
CA LYS A 348 46.73 -4.80 -0.76
C LYS A 348 47.22 -5.09 0.66
N ILE A 349 47.11 -4.14 1.59
CA ILE A 349 47.67 -4.24 2.95
C ILE A 349 46.58 -4.59 3.98
N VAL A 350 45.36 -4.05 3.83
CA VAL A 350 44.22 -4.22 4.73
C VAL A 350 42.94 -4.61 3.97
N SER A 351 43.06 -5.58 3.06
CA SER A 351 41.97 -6.12 2.23
C SER A 351 40.69 -6.46 2.99
N THR A 352 40.79 -6.89 4.25
CA THR A 352 39.66 -7.21 5.14
C THR A 352 38.88 -5.99 5.63
N LYS A 353 39.46 -4.78 5.55
CA LYS A 353 38.80 -3.51 5.87
C LYS A 353 38.49 -2.67 4.63
N ILE A 354 39.30 -2.78 3.59
CA ILE A 354 39.18 -2.07 2.32
C ILE A 354 39.20 -3.11 1.19
N PRO A 355 38.06 -3.77 0.91
CA PRO A 355 37.98 -4.85 -0.09
C PRO A 355 37.96 -4.35 -1.55
N PHE A 356 37.82 -3.05 -1.77
CA PHE A 356 37.73 -2.41 -3.09
C PHE A 356 39.08 -1.85 -3.58
N SER A 357 39.36 -2.02 -4.87
CA SER A 357 40.61 -1.56 -5.53
C SER A 357 40.47 -0.27 -6.35
N LYS A 358 39.25 0.28 -6.41
CA LYS A 358 38.87 1.58 -6.98
C LYS A 358 37.93 2.29 -6.02
N PHE A 359 37.81 3.61 -6.14
CA PHE A 359 36.90 4.41 -5.32
C PHE A 359 35.90 5.16 -6.19
N GLY A 360 34.60 4.98 -5.94
CA GLY A 360 33.54 5.84 -6.47
C GLY A 360 32.57 6.19 -5.35
N LEU A 361 32.08 7.43 -5.30
CA LEU A 361 31.25 7.90 -4.19
C LEU A 361 29.92 7.12 -4.08
N LEU A 362 29.16 6.99 -5.17
CA LEU A 362 27.95 6.18 -5.18
C LEU A 362 28.26 4.68 -5.12
N ASP A 363 29.34 4.22 -5.74
CA ASP A 363 29.80 2.83 -5.59
C ASP A 363 29.99 2.44 -4.11
N ARG A 364 30.54 3.31 -3.27
CA ARG A 364 30.66 3.07 -1.82
C ARG A 364 29.37 3.34 -1.02
N MET A 365 28.45 4.19 -1.49
CA MET A 365 27.16 4.46 -0.82
C MET A 365 26.07 3.42 -1.13
N TYR A 366 26.08 2.84 -2.33
CA TYR A 366 25.13 1.82 -2.81
C TYR A 366 25.68 0.39 -2.74
N ASP A 367 26.91 0.20 -2.25
CA ASP A 367 27.37 -1.10 -1.77
C ASP A 367 26.51 -1.51 -0.57
N GLU A 368 25.42 -2.23 -0.83
CA GLU A 368 24.56 -2.82 0.22
C GLU A 368 25.27 -3.95 0.96
N GLY A 369 26.29 -4.59 0.36
CA GLY A 369 26.87 -5.85 0.86
C GLY A 369 25.81 -6.94 1.04
N ASP A 370 26.04 -7.87 1.96
CA ASP A 370 25.09 -8.92 2.32
C ASP A 370 24.40 -8.63 3.67
N ASN A 371 23.80 -7.45 3.79
CA ASN A 371 23.03 -7.06 4.97
C ASN A 371 21.74 -7.89 5.08
N VAL A 372 21.45 -8.38 6.28
CA VAL A 372 20.26 -9.16 6.62
C VAL A 372 19.39 -8.34 7.56
N ILE A 373 18.21 -7.94 7.11
CA ILE A 373 17.26 -7.13 7.88
C ILE A 373 16.14 -8.04 8.40
N THR A 374 15.74 -7.85 9.65
CA THR A 374 14.54 -8.48 10.22
C THR A 374 13.56 -7.38 10.63
N ILE A 375 12.34 -7.39 10.10
CA ILE A 375 11.25 -6.46 10.42
C ILE A 375 10.11 -7.14 11.21
N ARG A 376 9.31 -6.34 11.90
CA ARG A 376 8.17 -6.79 12.72
C ARG A 376 6.88 -6.84 11.90
N LEU A 377 6.17 -7.97 11.92
CA LEU A 377 4.93 -8.15 11.16
C LEU A 377 3.67 -7.73 11.94
N SER A 378 3.69 -7.89 13.26
CA SER A 378 2.59 -7.56 14.16
C SER A 378 2.95 -6.41 15.11
N ASP A 379 1.98 -5.51 15.31
CA ASP A 379 1.93 -4.74 16.56
C ASP A 379 1.47 -5.69 17.67
N ASN A 380 2.34 -5.92 18.65
CA ASN A 380 2.09 -6.89 19.73
C ASN A 380 1.21 -6.29 20.85
N GLY A 381 0.36 -5.30 20.53
CA GLY A 381 -0.54 -4.64 21.47
C GLY A 381 0.15 -3.63 22.38
N LEU A 382 1.36 -3.17 22.01
CA LEU A 382 2.10 -2.15 22.75
C LEU A 382 1.51 -0.76 22.47
N LYS A 383 0.30 -0.53 22.98
CA LYS A 383 -0.28 0.80 23.11
C LYS A 383 0.66 1.72 23.91
N MET A 384 0.43 3.03 23.79
CA MET A 384 1.36 4.13 24.10
C MET A 384 1.69 4.32 25.60
N THR A 385 2.13 3.27 26.30
CA THR A 385 2.37 3.20 27.74
C THR A 385 3.74 2.60 28.06
N ASP A 386 4.72 3.49 28.21
CA ASP A 386 6.02 3.36 28.92
C ASP A 386 7.02 2.24 28.61
N LYS A 387 6.66 1.13 27.95
CA LYS A 387 7.62 0.06 27.57
C LYS A 387 8.30 0.24 26.20
N GLY A 388 8.12 1.40 25.57
CA GLY A 388 8.64 1.71 24.24
C GLY A 388 7.76 1.14 23.12
N TYR A 389 7.32 2.00 22.20
CA TYR A 389 6.55 1.57 21.03
C TYR A 389 7.49 1.03 19.94
N LEU A 390 7.24 -0.20 19.48
CA LEU A 390 7.90 -0.79 18.32
C LEU A 390 6.87 -0.92 17.20
N PRO A 391 6.87 -0.03 16.19
CA PRO A 391 5.82 0.03 15.19
C PRO A 391 5.71 -1.22 14.32
N GLN A 392 4.53 -1.47 13.74
CA GLN A 392 4.39 -2.46 12.66
C GLN A 392 5.33 -2.11 11.49
N TYR A 393 5.93 -3.13 10.88
CA TYR A 393 6.91 -3.02 9.79
C TYR A 393 8.22 -2.30 10.12
N SER A 394 8.45 -1.96 11.39
CA SER A 394 9.76 -1.47 11.85
C SER A 394 10.81 -2.58 11.90
N ILE A 395 12.08 -2.19 11.75
CA ILE A 395 13.26 -3.02 11.95
C ILE A 395 13.27 -3.53 13.40
N ASP A 396 13.42 -4.84 13.57
CA ASP A 396 13.70 -5.48 14.85
C ASP A 396 15.22 -5.66 15.04
N THR A 397 15.92 -6.12 14.00
CA THR A 397 17.39 -6.23 13.97
C THR A 397 17.96 -6.03 12.56
N TRP A 398 19.20 -5.53 12.50
CA TRP A 398 20.07 -5.45 11.32
C TRP A 398 21.31 -6.31 11.58
N ASN A 399 21.60 -7.29 10.71
CA ASN A 399 22.67 -8.28 10.88
C ASN A 399 22.64 -8.98 12.26
N GLY A 400 21.44 -9.22 12.79
CA GLY A 400 21.21 -9.82 14.12
C GLY A 400 21.34 -8.85 15.31
N SER A 401 21.73 -7.59 15.09
CA SER A 401 21.83 -6.57 16.15
C SER A 401 20.65 -5.58 16.10
N PRO A 402 20.05 -5.16 17.23
CA PRO A 402 19.03 -4.11 17.24
C PRO A 402 19.63 -2.68 17.14
N GLY A 403 20.96 -2.56 17.17
CA GLY A 403 21.68 -1.29 17.07
C GLY A 403 22.97 -1.38 16.26
N LEU A 404 23.54 -0.22 15.90
CA LEU A 404 24.69 -0.10 15.01
C LEU A 404 26.01 -0.15 15.78
N SER A 405 26.79 -1.20 15.57
CA SER A 405 28.12 -1.37 16.16
C SER A 405 29.13 -0.31 15.70
N THR A 406 28.94 0.28 14.51
CA THR A 406 29.70 1.45 14.04
C THR A 406 29.56 2.66 14.96
N TRP A 407 28.38 2.89 15.52
CA TRP A 407 28.10 3.93 16.52
C TRP A 407 28.39 3.49 17.96
N GLY A 408 29.14 2.39 18.14
CA GLY A 408 29.50 1.87 19.45
C GLY A 408 28.30 1.31 20.24
N TYR A 409 27.25 0.84 19.56
CA TYR A 409 26.16 0.11 20.23
C TYR A 409 26.71 -1.09 21.00
N LYS A 410 26.35 -1.19 22.28
CA LYS A 410 26.61 -2.34 23.15
C LYS A 410 25.30 -2.84 23.74
N PRO A 411 25.01 -4.16 23.72
CA PRO A 411 23.77 -4.66 24.29
C PRO A 411 23.69 -4.47 25.81
N GLU A 412 24.81 -4.48 26.55
CA GLU A 412 24.82 -4.25 28.01
C GLU A 412 24.11 -2.94 28.40
N ASN A 413 24.30 -1.86 27.62
CA ASN A 413 23.73 -0.52 27.87
C ASN A 413 22.18 -0.49 27.81
N PHE A 414 21.54 -1.55 27.33
CA PHE A 414 20.10 -1.65 27.09
C PHE A 414 19.45 -2.86 27.79
N GLN A 415 20.15 -3.53 28.71
CA GLN A 415 19.76 -4.83 29.27
C GLN A 415 19.11 -4.81 30.67
N THR A 416 18.84 -3.65 31.28
CA THR A 416 18.22 -3.61 32.62
C THR A 416 16.72 -3.95 32.61
N GLU A 417 16.27 -4.77 33.56
CA GLU A 417 14.89 -5.22 33.64
C GLU A 417 13.93 -4.11 34.09
N GLY A 418 13.39 -3.35 33.14
CA GLY A 418 12.41 -2.30 33.42
C GLY A 418 11.94 -1.54 32.17
N PRO A 419 11.07 -0.53 32.33
CA PRO A 419 10.71 0.41 31.28
C PRO A 419 11.87 1.41 31.03
N ILE A 420 12.97 0.94 30.44
CA ILE A 420 14.11 1.81 30.12
C ILE A 420 13.67 2.84 29.07
N ARG A 421 13.77 4.13 29.40
CA ARG A 421 13.96 5.19 28.42
C ARG A 421 15.48 5.39 28.32
N PRO A 422 16.19 4.93 27.26
CA PRO A 422 17.64 5.04 27.21
C PRO A 422 18.09 6.50 27.33
N GLU A 423 19.30 6.74 27.80
CA GLU A 423 19.85 8.09 27.82
C GLU A 423 19.94 8.69 26.40
N PRO A 424 19.78 10.01 26.20
CA PRO A 424 19.80 10.61 24.87
C PRO A 424 21.06 10.27 24.05
N HIS A 425 22.20 10.13 24.72
CA HIS A 425 23.49 9.75 24.12
C HIS A 425 23.62 8.26 23.75
N GLU A 426 22.67 7.41 24.13
CA GLU A 426 22.57 6.02 23.68
C GLU A 426 21.45 5.82 22.63
N ARG A 427 20.37 6.62 22.68
CA ARG A 427 19.14 6.38 21.87
C ARG A 427 19.38 6.15 20.39
N CYS A 428 20.20 6.95 19.72
CA CYS A 428 20.36 6.81 18.27
C CYS A 428 21.25 5.64 17.82
N LYS A 429 21.97 5.00 18.75
CA LYS A 429 22.75 3.79 18.47
C LYS A 429 21.83 2.58 18.25
N LEU A 430 20.62 2.62 18.81
CA LEU A 430 19.55 1.66 18.58
C LEU A 430 18.78 2.05 17.31
N ILE A 431 18.67 1.14 16.33
CA ILE A 431 17.86 1.34 15.11
C ILE A 431 16.57 0.51 15.10
N ARG A 432 16.42 -0.41 16.06
CA ARG A 432 15.17 -1.13 16.32
C ARG A 432 14.03 -0.11 16.53
N GLY A 433 12.97 -0.23 15.75
CA GLY A 433 11.83 0.69 15.73
C GLY A 433 11.82 1.67 14.54
N ALA A 434 12.90 1.79 13.77
CA ALA A 434 12.92 2.55 12.51
C ALA A 434 12.30 1.78 11.33
N SER A 435 11.79 2.50 10.33
CA SER A 435 11.38 1.96 9.01
C SER A 435 12.56 1.98 8.03
N ASP A 436 12.52 1.12 7.02
CA ASP A 436 13.41 1.16 5.83
C ASP A 436 13.09 2.33 4.85
N GLY A 437 11.98 3.03 5.10
CA GLY A 437 11.45 4.10 4.26
C GLY A 437 10.68 3.61 3.04
N VAL A 438 10.33 2.32 2.97
CA VAL A 438 9.48 1.73 1.92
C VAL A 438 8.02 1.67 2.41
N ILE A 439 7.82 1.28 3.67
CA ILE A 439 6.49 1.15 4.28
C ILE A 439 6.50 1.65 5.73
N PHE A 440 5.41 2.29 6.14
CA PHE A 440 5.18 2.78 7.49
C PHE A 440 3.97 2.05 8.11
N PRO A 441 3.75 2.14 9.44
CA PRO A 441 2.58 1.55 10.08
C PRO A 441 1.28 2.12 9.49
N ARG A 442 0.23 1.29 9.43
CA ARG A 442 -1.12 1.74 9.11
C ARG A 442 -1.70 2.60 10.25
N ASN A 443 -2.68 3.44 9.91
CA ASN A 443 -3.29 4.43 10.81
C ASN A 443 -2.25 5.38 11.45
N VAL A 444 -1.41 5.97 10.60
CA VAL A 444 -0.42 7.01 10.90
C VAL A 444 -1.07 8.16 11.68
N SER A 445 -0.49 8.51 12.83
CA SER A 445 -0.94 9.65 13.64
C SER A 445 0.01 10.85 13.50
N PRO A 446 -0.49 12.08 13.31
CA PRO A 446 0.34 13.31 13.29
C PRO A 446 1.21 13.55 14.53
N LYS A 447 0.98 12.79 15.61
CA LYS A 447 1.76 12.85 16.87
C LYS A 447 2.99 11.94 16.87
N ILE A 448 3.17 11.10 15.85
CA ILE A 448 4.27 10.14 15.77
C ILE A 448 5.41 10.74 14.94
N VAL A 449 6.63 10.69 15.48
CA VAL A 449 7.86 10.95 14.71
C VAL A 449 8.34 9.62 14.15
N HIS A 450 8.21 9.43 12.84
CA HIS A 450 8.70 8.20 12.20
C HIS A 450 10.22 8.28 12.05
N GLN A 451 10.94 7.27 12.56
CA GLN A 451 12.38 7.13 12.29
C GLN A 451 12.56 6.33 11.00
N VAL A 452 13.39 6.82 10.08
CA VAL A 452 13.83 6.07 8.88
C VAL A 452 15.31 5.74 9.02
N PHE A 453 15.68 4.52 8.63
CA PHE A 453 17.07 4.08 8.54
C PHE A 453 17.36 3.44 7.18
N ARG A 454 18.46 3.84 6.55
CA ARG A 454 19.06 3.20 5.37
C ARG A 454 20.57 3.14 5.54
N LYS A 455 21.23 2.10 5.02
CA LYS A 455 22.69 1.92 5.11
C LYS A 455 23.46 3.18 4.69
N SER A 456 23.09 3.74 3.53
CA SER A 456 23.70 4.93 2.94
C SER A 456 23.59 6.18 3.82
N PHE A 457 22.52 6.31 4.61
CA PHE A 457 22.35 7.43 5.56
C PHE A 457 23.22 7.30 6.81
N CYS A 458 23.76 6.10 7.14
CA CYS A 458 24.55 5.79 8.34
C CYS A 458 23.84 6.01 9.70
N ARG A 459 22.79 6.82 9.77
CA ARG A 459 22.08 7.25 10.98
C ARG A 459 20.56 7.24 10.81
N MET A 460 19.82 7.37 11.92
CA MET A 460 18.37 7.57 11.88
C MET A 460 18.01 8.99 11.42
N ILE A 461 16.98 9.05 10.58
CA ILE A 461 16.41 10.23 9.95
C ILE A 461 14.97 10.40 10.47
N PRO A 462 14.71 11.34 11.40
CA PRO A 462 13.40 11.58 11.98
C PRO A 462 12.50 12.38 11.03
N LEU A 463 11.28 11.87 10.78
CA LEU A 463 10.24 12.54 10.02
C LEU A 463 9.17 13.07 10.98
N VAL A 464 8.99 14.39 11.00
CA VAL A 464 7.97 15.08 11.79
C VAL A 464 6.81 15.51 10.90
N PHE A 465 5.58 15.39 11.41
CA PHE A 465 4.39 15.89 10.73
C PHE A 465 4.46 17.43 10.57
N GLU A 466 4.07 17.92 9.40
CA GLU A 466 3.91 19.37 9.14
C GLU A 466 2.44 19.76 9.00
N LYS A 467 1.68 19.08 8.13
CA LYS A 467 0.32 19.47 7.75
C LYS A 467 -0.44 18.31 7.08
N GLU A 468 -1.76 18.43 7.03
CA GLU A 468 -2.59 17.62 6.14
C GLU A 468 -2.58 18.21 4.71
N GLY A 469 -2.81 17.39 3.68
CA GLY A 469 -2.87 17.84 2.30
C GLY A 469 -3.38 16.78 1.33
N ILE A 470 -3.21 17.03 0.04
CA ILE A 470 -3.66 16.16 -1.06
C ILE A 470 -2.47 15.92 -1.98
N ALA A 471 -2.19 14.65 -2.30
CA ALA A 471 -1.14 14.27 -3.25
C ALA A 471 -1.52 14.65 -4.70
N LYS A 472 -0.55 14.68 -5.62
CA LYS A 472 -0.73 15.01 -7.04
C LYS A 472 -1.80 14.18 -7.76
N ASN A 473 -2.08 12.97 -7.25
CA ASN A 473 -3.13 12.08 -7.75
C ASN A 473 -4.52 12.25 -7.08
N GLY A 474 -4.72 13.30 -6.28
CA GLY A 474 -6.00 13.63 -5.65
C GLY A 474 -6.31 12.87 -4.35
N ILE A 475 -5.39 12.04 -3.85
CA ILE A 475 -5.60 11.25 -2.63
C ILE A 475 -5.10 12.04 -1.40
N PRO A 476 -5.90 12.16 -0.32
CA PRO A 476 -5.49 12.78 0.94
C PRO A 476 -4.26 12.09 1.57
N ALA A 477 -3.32 12.89 2.02
CA ALA A 477 -2.06 12.45 2.60
C ALA A 477 -1.53 13.44 3.64
N TYR A 478 -0.70 12.95 4.55
CA TYR A 478 -0.01 13.73 5.57
C TYR A 478 1.39 14.11 5.10
N TRP A 479 1.69 15.41 5.15
CA TRP A 479 3.01 15.95 4.84
C TRP A 479 3.92 15.78 6.05
N TYR A 480 5.03 15.10 5.83
CA TYR A 480 6.13 14.93 6.77
C TYR A 480 7.39 15.61 6.23
N LYS A 481 8.21 16.13 7.13
CA LYS A 481 9.51 16.71 6.80
C LYS A 481 10.59 16.27 7.77
N LEU A 482 11.83 16.44 7.34
CA LEU A 482 13.00 16.39 8.20
C LEU A 482 13.07 17.72 8.99
N PRO A 483 13.10 17.74 10.34
CA PRO A 483 13.15 18.98 11.10
C PRO A 483 14.49 19.69 10.93
N GLU A 484 14.47 21.02 10.86
CA GLU A 484 15.65 21.85 10.54
C GLU A 484 16.81 21.66 11.55
N ASN A 485 16.51 21.32 12.81
CA ASN A 485 17.51 21.05 13.85
C ASN A 485 18.03 19.59 13.89
N VAL A 486 17.78 18.77 12.86
CA VAL A 486 18.22 17.35 12.84
C VAL A 486 19.74 17.17 12.82
N PHE A 487 20.47 18.19 12.36
CA PHE A 487 21.94 18.21 12.30
C PHE A 487 22.53 19.32 13.20
N ASP A 488 21.76 19.82 14.17
CA ASP A 488 22.24 20.81 15.15
C ASP A 488 23.04 20.15 16.29
N THR A 489 23.76 20.97 17.06
CA THR A 489 24.60 20.50 18.16
C THR A 489 23.75 19.95 19.34
N PRO A 490 24.32 19.10 20.23
CA PRO A 490 23.55 18.47 21.31
C PRO A 490 22.88 19.44 22.29
N GLU A 491 23.42 20.65 22.44
CA GLU A 491 22.85 21.71 23.29
C GLU A 491 21.53 22.24 22.71
N THR A 492 21.39 22.22 21.38
CA THR A 492 20.17 22.62 20.67
C THR A 492 19.23 21.42 20.43
N ASN A 493 19.80 20.23 20.22
CA ASN A 493 19.06 18.99 20.00
C ASN A 493 19.74 17.80 20.70
N PRO A 494 19.36 17.48 21.96
CA PRO A 494 19.98 16.40 22.75
C PRO A 494 19.93 15.01 22.11
N ALA A 495 19.09 14.79 21.09
CA ALA A 495 19.08 13.55 20.31
C ALA A 495 20.30 13.40 19.37
N GLN A 496 21.14 14.43 19.20
CA GLN A 496 22.37 14.35 18.42
C GLN A 496 23.62 13.98 19.25
N ALA A 497 23.54 14.00 20.59
CA ALA A 497 24.66 13.71 21.50
C ALA A 497 25.39 12.39 21.20
N CYS A 498 24.63 11.39 20.74
CA CYS A 498 25.09 10.05 20.40
C CYS A 498 25.84 9.94 19.06
N TYR A 499 25.74 10.94 18.17
CA TYR A 499 26.50 11.02 16.91
C TYR A 499 27.81 11.81 17.06
N CYS A 500 28.07 12.46 18.19
CA CYS A 500 29.37 13.06 18.46
C CYS A 500 30.38 11.96 18.85
N THR A 501 31.54 11.95 18.18
CA THR A 501 32.62 11.01 18.51
C THR A 501 33.13 11.24 19.95
N PRO A 502 33.18 10.22 20.83
CA PRO A 502 33.58 10.38 22.23
C PRO A 502 34.97 11.02 22.39
N ASN A 503 35.09 11.89 23.40
CA ASN A 503 36.31 12.67 23.70
C ASN A 503 36.77 13.62 22.58
N SER A 504 35.88 13.99 21.65
CA SER A 504 36.11 15.02 20.65
C SER A 504 34.98 16.06 20.67
N THR A 505 35.26 17.27 20.16
CA THR A 505 34.24 18.30 19.98
C THR A 505 33.22 17.82 18.93
N CYS A 506 31.93 18.02 19.20
CA CYS A 506 30.89 17.85 18.18
C CYS A 506 31.17 18.73 16.95
N LEU A 507 30.65 18.35 15.79
CA LEU A 507 30.70 19.19 14.60
C LEU A 507 29.86 20.48 14.78
N PRO A 508 30.17 21.56 14.04
CA PRO A 508 29.34 22.76 13.98
C PRO A 508 27.88 22.51 13.59
N LYS A 509 27.01 23.48 13.91
CA LYS A 509 25.58 23.43 13.60
C LYS A 509 25.33 23.13 12.12
N GLY A 510 24.40 22.23 11.82
CA GLY A 510 24.05 21.80 10.46
C GLY A 510 24.88 20.64 9.91
N LEU A 511 25.84 20.12 10.67
CA LEU A 511 26.68 18.97 10.30
C LEU A 511 26.47 17.80 11.26
N SER A 512 26.08 16.63 10.74
CA SER A 512 26.15 15.36 11.47
C SER A 512 27.34 14.54 11.00
N ASP A 513 28.11 14.02 11.94
CA ASP A 513 29.15 13.02 11.68
C ASP A 513 28.53 11.76 11.02
N ILE A 514 29.27 11.14 10.09
CA ILE A 514 29.03 9.79 9.54
C ILE A 514 30.34 8.97 9.41
N THR A 515 31.45 9.48 9.96
CA THR A 515 32.80 8.92 9.93
C THR A 515 32.87 7.42 10.25
N PRO A 516 32.18 6.89 11.29
CA PRO A 516 32.30 5.49 11.66
C PRO A 516 31.72 4.49 10.64
N CYS A 517 30.88 4.94 9.71
CA CYS A 517 30.33 4.09 8.64
C CYS A 517 31.23 4.04 7.40
N TYR A 518 31.98 5.12 7.13
CA TYR A 518 32.71 5.31 5.88
C TYR A 518 34.23 5.19 6.08
N TYR A 519 34.66 4.04 6.60
CA TYR A 519 36.08 3.66 6.75
C TYR A 519 36.92 4.63 7.60
N ASN A 520 36.29 5.37 8.51
CA ASN A 520 36.85 6.47 9.30
C ASN A 520 37.32 7.68 8.47
N ILE A 521 36.89 7.82 7.20
CA ILE A 521 37.00 9.07 6.45
C ILE A 521 36.14 10.11 7.17
N PRO A 522 36.68 11.29 7.56
CA PRO A 522 35.95 12.32 8.29
C PRO A 522 34.92 13.00 7.39
N ALA A 523 33.75 12.37 7.31
CA ALA A 523 32.65 12.75 6.45
C ALA A 523 31.45 13.19 7.30
N ALA A 524 30.71 14.17 6.80
CA ALA A 524 29.53 14.72 7.48
C ALA A 524 28.35 14.91 6.51
N VAL A 525 27.14 14.64 7.00
CA VAL A 525 25.90 14.95 6.27
C VAL A 525 25.29 16.26 6.75
N SER A 526 24.66 16.97 5.82
CA SER A 526 23.95 18.23 6.06
C SER A 526 22.73 18.33 5.14
N PHE A 527 21.92 19.38 5.30
CA PHE A 527 21.05 19.81 4.19
C PHE A 527 21.91 20.36 3.03
N PRO A 528 21.40 20.38 1.78
CA PRO A 528 22.07 21.02 0.65
C PRO A 528 22.37 22.50 0.89
N HIS A 529 23.51 22.95 0.37
CA HIS A 529 24.08 24.29 0.56
C HIS A 529 24.17 24.73 2.04
N PHE A 530 24.31 23.77 2.96
CA PHE A 530 24.31 24.00 4.42
C PHE A 530 23.07 24.77 4.94
N LEU A 531 21.90 24.56 4.34
CA LEU A 531 20.63 25.09 4.85
C LEU A 531 20.47 24.78 6.36
N ALA A 532 20.06 25.79 7.13
CA ALA A 532 19.94 25.81 8.60
C ALA A 532 21.26 25.64 9.40
N GLY A 533 22.42 25.48 8.75
CA GLY A 533 23.71 25.31 9.40
C GLY A 533 24.36 26.58 9.96
N ASP A 534 25.58 26.43 10.45
CA ASP A 534 26.44 27.52 10.93
C ASP A 534 26.83 28.47 9.79
N PRO A 535 26.66 29.80 9.92
CA PRO A 535 27.03 30.77 8.89
C PRO A 535 28.49 30.65 8.39
N LYS A 536 29.43 30.20 9.24
CA LYS A 536 30.83 29.99 8.84
C LYS A 536 30.96 29.04 7.64
N LEU A 537 30.08 28.05 7.52
CA LEU A 537 30.09 27.08 6.42
C LEU A 537 29.81 27.74 5.05
N LEU A 538 29.13 28.89 5.04
CA LEU A 538 28.86 29.72 3.87
C LEU A 538 29.95 30.77 3.65
N GLU A 539 30.59 31.24 4.73
CA GLU A 539 31.71 32.18 4.65
C GLU A 539 33.01 31.52 4.17
N ASP A 540 33.24 30.26 4.52
CA ASP A 540 34.44 29.49 4.14
C ASP A 540 34.50 29.16 2.63
N VAL A 541 33.35 28.93 1.99
CA VAL A 541 33.25 28.45 0.60
C VAL A 541 32.26 29.30 -0.21
N GLN A 542 32.77 30.00 -1.23
CA GLN A 542 31.96 30.81 -2.15
C GLN A 542 31.22 29.95 -3.17
N GLY A 543 30.01 30.37 -3.55
CA GLY A 543 29.17 29.68 -4.55
C GLY A 543 28.05 28.81 -3.95
N LEU A 544 27.88 28.85 -2.63
CA LEU A 544 26.77 28.21 -1.92
C LEU A 544 25.59 29.17 -1.74
N SER A 545 24.36 28.66 -1.87
CA SER A 545 23.13 29.45 -1.74
C SER A 545 21.99 28.60 -1.15
N PRO A 546 21.78 28.62 0.17
CA PRO A 546 20.72 27.82 0.81
C PRO A 546 19.32 28.42 0.57
N ASN A 547 18.51 27.77 -0.27
CA ASN A 547 17.07 27.99 -0.38
C ASN A 547 16.27 26.88 0.36
N LYS A 548 15.14 27.22 0.98
CA LYS A 548 14.35 26.30 1.84
C LYS A 548 13.44 25.36 1.05
N GLU A 549 12.92 25.83 -0.07
CA GLU A 549 11.99 25.11 -0.96
C GLU A 549 12.77 24.08 -1.82
N GLU A 550 13.92 24.48 -2.35
CA GLU A 550 14.82 23.67 -3.16
C GLU A 550 15.63 22.67 -2.33
N HIS A 551 16.05 23.01 -1.09
CA HIS A 551 16.93 22.16 -0.28
C HIS A 551 16.24 21.54 0.96
N GLY A 552 14.97 21.83 1.19
CA GLY A 552 14.14 21.13 2.18
C GLY A 552 13.84 19.68 1.79
N THR A 553 13.19 18.95 2.70
CA THR A 553 12.70 17.58 2.47
C THR A 553 11.20 17.51 2.68
N ASN A 554 10.48 16.88 1.75
CA ASN A 554 9.03 16.68 1.75
C ASN A 554 8.70 15.20 1.53
N ILE A 555 7.83 14.62 2.35
CA ILE A 555 7.39 13.21 2.23
C ILE A 555 5.89 13.16 2.50
N MET A 556 5.09 12.66 1.56
CA MET A 556 3.65 12.53 1.72
C MET A 556 3.26 11.08 1.99
N LEU A 557 2.67 10.82 3.17
CA LEU A 557 2.22 9.49 3.59
C LEU A 557 0.69 9.40 3.60
N GLN A 558 0.12 8.34 3.02
CA GLN A 558 -1.31 8.06 3.12
C GLN A 558 -1.65 7.63 4.56
N PRO A 559 -2.56 8.32 5.28
CA PRO A 559 -2.71 8.17 6.72
C PRO A 559 -3.17 6.77 7.16
N ASN A 560 -4.16 6.20 6.50
CA ASN A 560 -4.73 4.91 6.88
C ASN A 560 -3.77 3.76 6.52
N LEU A 561 -3.01 3.90 5.43
CA LEU A 561 -2.24 2.82 4.80
C LEU A 561 -0.75 2.83 5.15
N GLY A 562 -0.19 3.93 5.66
CA GLY A 562 1.25 4.05 5.92
C GLY A 562 2.11 4.02 4.64
N MET A 563 1.52 4.30 3.48
CA MET A 563 2.17 4.21 2.18
C MET A 563 2.70 5.58 1.72
N PRO A 564 3.96 5.70 1.28
CA PRO A 564 4.45 6.88 0.58
C PRO A 564 3.68 7.11 -0.72
N MET A 565 3.18 8.33 -0.92
CA MET A 565 2.43 8.75 -2.11
C MET A 565 3.32 9.49 -3.11
N GLU A 566 4.13 10.40 -2.60
CA GLU A 566 5.18 11.15 -3.30
C GLU A 566 6.21 11.61 -2.26
N PHE A 567 7.48 11.75 -2.64
CA PHE A 567 8.51 12.28 -1.75
C PHE A 567 9.69 12.91 -2.50
N GLN A 568 10.38 13.81 -1.81
CA GLN A 568 11.63 14.47 -2.19
C GLN A 568 12.49 14.61 -0.92
N THR A 569 13.49 13.73 -0.76
CA THR A 569 14.43 13.75 0.38
C THR A 569 15.80 14.22 -0.08
N ARG A 570 16.33 15.27 0.55
CA ARG A 570 17.53 15.98 0.07
C ARG A 570 18.61 16.05 1.14
N ILE A 571 19.78 15.50 0.85
CA ILE A 571 20.92 15.40 1.78
C ILE A 571 22.21 15.71 1.03
N GLN A 572 23.10 16.49 1.65
CA GLN A 572 24.45 16.79 1.20
C GLN A 572 25.48 15.97 1.97
N THR A 573 26.54 15.54 1.27
CA THR A 573 27.71 14.86 1.85
C THR A 573 28.94 15.76 1.72
N ASN A 574 29.74 15.81 2.79
CA ASN A 574 30.85 16.73 2.96
C ASN A 574 32.06 16.00 3.55
N ILE A 575 33.28 16.51 3.34
CA ILE A 575 34.47 16.16 4.14
C ILE A 575 34.71 17.26 5.17
N VAL A 576 34.96 16.87 6.42
CA VAL A 576 35.44 17.77 7.46
C VAL A 576 36.95 17.64 7.57
N MET A 577 37.66 18.71 7.21
CA MET A 577 39.11 18.77 7.31
C MET A 577 39.51 19.22 8.72
N LYS A 578 40.17 18.35 9.47
CA LYS A 578 40.84 18.74 10.71
C LYS A 578 42.01 19.66 10.42
N LYS A 579 42.43 20.42 11.44
CA LYS A 579 43.67 21.20 11.46
C LYS A 579 44.89 20.40 11.01
N ILE A 580 45.32 20.61 9.77
CA ILE A 580 46.47 19.90 9.21
C ILE A 580 47.75 20.42 9.86
N ARG A 581 48.60 19.49 10.28
CA ARG A 581 49.93 19.77 10.83
C ARG A 581 50.99 19.29 9.83
N TYR A 582 52.10 20.03 9.75
CA TYR A 582 53.32 19.69 8.99
C TYR A 582 53.20 19.62 7.45
N ASN A 583 52.03 19.36 6.85
CA ASN A 583 51.87 19.29 5.38
C ASN A 583 51.38 20.62 4.78
N SER A 584 52.32 21.47 4.35
CA SER A 584 52.03 22.79 3.77
C SER A 584 51.17 22.76 2.50
N ARG A 585 51.24 21.70 1.68
CA ARG A 585 50.47 21.58 0.42
C ARG A 585 48.96 21.60 0.61
N ILE A 586 48.48 21.24 1.81
CA ILE A 586 47.05 21.18 2.15
C ILE A 586 46.74 21.91 3.46
N ALA A 587 47.71 22.63 4.05
CA ALA A 587 47.50 23.44 5.23
C ALA A 587 46.38 24.49 5.07
N PRO A 588 46.15 25.12 3.90
CA PRO A 588 45.00 26.01 3.68
C PRO A 588 43.63 25.33 3.84
N LEU A 589 43.53 24.01 3.67
CA LEU A 589 42.28 23.26 3.86
C LEU A 589 41.96 22.97 5.34
N SER A 590 42.80 23.40 6.28
CA SER A 590 42.60 23.18 7.72
C SER A 590 41.31 23.79 8.24
N ASP A 591 40.57 23.03 9.06
CA ASP A 591 39.36 23.48 9.76
C ASP A 591 38.22 23.97 8.84
N LEU A 592 38.21 23.49 7.58
CA LEU A 592 37.17 23.71 6.57
C LEU A 592 36.27 22.49 6.38
N THR A 593 35.01 22.73 6.00
CA THR A 593 34.10 21.67 5.53
C THR A 593 33.93 21.78 4.02
N LEU A 594 34.39 20.77 3.29
CA LEU A 594 34.35 20.73 1.83
C LEU A 594 33.04 20.05 1.35
N PRO A 595 32.14 20.76 0.66
CA PRO A 595 30.95 20.15 0.08
C PRO A 595 31.34 19.27 -1.12
N ILE A 596 30.80 18.06 -1.20
CA ILE A 596 31.15 17.08 -2.25
C ILE A 596 30.03 16.94 -3.27
N VAL A 597 28.89 16.42 -2.82
CA VAL A 597 27.65 16.31 -3.59
C VAL A 597 26.46 16.56 -2.68
N TRP A 598 25.34 16.94 -3.27
CA TRP A 598 24.03 16.67 -2.68
C TRP A 598 23.17 15.80 -3.59
N ILE A 599 22.30 15.05 -2.94
CA ILE A 599 21.46 14.02 -3.57
C ILE A 599 20.01 14.30 -3.19
N GLU A 600 19.15 14.37 -4.21
CA GLU A 600 17.70 14.31 -4.08
C GLU A 600 17.25 12.89 -4.42
N LEU A 601 16.59 12.23 -3.47
CA LEU A 601 15.83 11.00 -3.67
C LEU A 601 14.37 11.40 -3.87
N GLU A 602 13.84 11.16 -5.07
CA GLU A 602 12.50 11.58 -5.48
C GLU A 602 11.64 10.41 -5.94
N MET A 603 10.36 10.44 -5.56
CA MET A 603 9.30 9.64 -6.15
C MET A 603 8.14 10.58 -6.45
N ASP A 604 7.94 10.92 -7.72
CA ASP A 604 6.98 11.95 -8.16
C ASP A 604 5.51 11.48 -8.10
N GLY A 605 5.29 10.18 -7.95
CA GLY A 605 3.96 9.58 -7.78
C GLY A 605 3.99 8.06 -7.86
N LEU A 606 2.79 7.46 -7.86
CA LEU A 606 2.58 6.01 -7.95
C LEU A 606 2.05 5.62 -9.34
N PRO A 607 2.33 4.39 -9.83
CA PRO A 607 1.79 3.91 -11.10
C PRO A 607 0.26 3.99 -11.16
N THR A 608 -0.30 4.26 -12.34
CA THR A 608 -1.74 4.47 -12.54
C THR A 608 -2.62 3.34 -11.97
N TYR A 609 -2.18 2.09 -12.05
CA TYR A 609 -2.92 0.95 -11.50
C TYR A 609 -2.88 0.88 -9.96
N ILE A 610 -1.77 1.31 -9.34
CA ILE A 610 -1.66 1.46 -7.88
C ILE A 610 -2.53 2.63 -7.42
N THR A 611 -2.46 3.78 -8.11
CA THR A 611 -3.34 4.93 -7.82
C THR A 611 -4.82 4.59 -7.97
N LEU A 612 -5.22 3.82 -8.99
CA LEU A 612 -6.60 3.37 -9.16
C LEU A 612 -7.03 2.40 -8.04
N LEU A 613 -6.16 1.46 -7.64
CA LEU A 613 -6.43 0.58 -6.52
C LEU A 613 -6.56 1.35 -5.18
N LEU A 614 -5.67 2.32 -4.94
CA LEU A 614 -5.74 3.19 -3.77
C LEU A 614 -7.01 4.05 -3.77
N TYR A 615 -7.44 4.57 -4.93
CA TYR A 615 -8.69 5.31 -5.05
C TYR A 615 -9.91 4.42 -4.70
N VAL A 616 -9.91 3.16 -5.14
CA VAL A 616 -10.93 2.18 -4.77
C VAL A 616 -10.92 1.89 -3.27
N ILE A 617 -9.74 1.70 -2.66
CA ILE A 617 -9.59 1.42 -1.22
C ILE A 617 -9.99 2.62 -0.34
N VAL A 618 -9.60 3.84 -0.73
CA VAL A 618 -9.77 5.05 0.10
C VAL A 618 -11.16 5.68 -0.06
N PHE A 619 -11.75 5.65 -1.26
CA PHE A 619 -13.03 6.32 -1.54
C PHE A 619 -14.17 5.35 -1.87
N VAL A 620 -13.97 4.48 -2.87
CA VAL A 620 -15.08 3.73 -3.47
C VAL A 620 -15.61 2.64 -2.53
N ALA A 621 -14.74 1.82 -1.95
CA ALA A 621 -15.15 0.72 -1.08
C ALA A 621 -15.77 1.21 0.25
N PRO A 622 -15.21 2.21 0.97
CA PRO A 622 -15.87 2.79 2.14
C PRO A 622 -17.20 3.46 1.80
N GLY A 623 -17.26 4.22 0.70
CA GLY A 623 -18.49 4.86 0.23
C GLY A 623 -19.59 3.86 -0.12
N LEU A 624 -19.25 2.78 -0.83
CA LEU A 624 -20.15 1.67 -1.14
C LEU A 624 -20.67 0.98 0.13
N LEU A 625 -19.78 0.69 1.09
CA LEU A 625 -20.15 0.05 2.35
C LEU A 625 -21.12 0.92 3.17
N ILE A 626 -20.85 2.22 3.27
CA ILE A 626 -21.71 3.19 3.94
C ILE A 626 -23.08 3.29 3.22
N ALA A 627 -23.09 3.33 1.89
CA ALA A 627 -24.32 3.35 1.10
C ALA A 627 -25.17 2.08 1.33
N ILE A 628 -24.55 0.89 1.34
CA ILE A 628 -25.22 -0.38 1.64
C ILE A 628 -25.82 -0.37 3.06
N VAL A 629 -25.06 0.08 4.06
CA VAL A 629 -25.53 0.20 5.46
C VAL A 629 -26.74 1.14 5.55
N ILE A 630 -26.69 2.31 4.89
CA ILE A 630 -27.80 3.27 4.87
C ILE A 630 -29.03 2.68 4.16
N ILE A 631 -28.85 2.03 3.01
CA ILE A 631 -29.95 1.42 2.25
C ILE A 631 -30.61 0.30 3.06
N CYS A 632 -29.85 -0.59 3.70
CA CYS A 632 -30.39 -1.63 4.58
C CYS A 632 -31.12 -1.04 5.80
N PHE A 633 -30.56 -0.01 6.45
CA PHE A 633 -31.17 0.62 7.61
C PHE A 633 -32.48 1.34 7.26
N VAL A 634 -32.48 2.17 6.21
CA VAL A 634 -33.66 2.93 5.76
C VAL A 634 -34.75 2.00 5.23
N SER A 635 -34.42 1.01 4.39
CA SER A 635 -35.41 0.04 3.90
C SER A 635 -35.99 -0.80 5.04
N GLY A 636 -35.19 -1.17 6.04
CA GLY A 636 -35.65 -1.84 7.25
C GLY A 636 -36.63 -1.00 8.07
N LEU A 637 -36.32 0.29 8.30
CA LEU A 637 -37.23 1.23 8.96
C LEU A 637 -38.53 1.44 8.18
N CYS A 638 -38.45 1.64 6.86
CA CYS A 638 -39.63 1.78 6.01
C CYS A 638 -40.53 0.53 6.05
N LEU A 639 -39.95 -0.68 6.09
CA LEU A 639 -40.69 -1.93 6.24
C LEU A 639 -41.38 -2.04 7.62
N LEU A 640 -40.72 -1.60 8.71
CA LEU A 640 -41.33 -1.57 10.03
C LEU A 640 -42.48 -0.53 10.12
N ILE A 641 -42.32 0.65 9.52
CA ILE A 641 -43.37 1.68 9.47
C ILE A 641 -44.55 1.20 8.60
N TYR A 642 -44.28 0.58 7.45
CA TYR A 642 -45.31 -0.02 6.59
C TYR A 642 -46.04 -1.20 7.26
N SER A 643 -45.32 -2.00 8.04
CA SER A 643 -45.88 -3.10 8.86
C SER A 643 -46.82 -2.57 9.93
N THR A 644 -46.35 -1.62 10.76
CA THR A 644 -47.15 -1.06 11.87
C THR A 644 -48.36 -0.26 11.38
N THR A 645 -48.21 0.56 10.34
CA THR A 645 -49.35 1.27 9.73
C THR A 645 -50.40 0.31 9.15
N ASN A 646 -49.99 -0.78 8.47
CA ASN A 646 -50.94 -1.80 8.02
C ASN A 646 -51.64 -2.54 9.17
N LEU A 647 -50.94 -2.78 10.29
CA LEU A 647 -51.53 -3.39 11.48
C LEU A 647 -52.57 -2.46 12.12
N LEU A 648 -52.23 -1.17 12.32
CA LEU A 648 -53.13 -0.15 12.88
C LEU A 648 -54.36 0.06 11.99
N ILE A 649 -54.18 0.11 10.66
CA ILE A 649 -55.30 0.18 9.70
C ILE A 649 -56.18 -1.07 9.82
N ALA A 650 -55.59 -2.27 9.88
CA ALA A 650 -56.36 -3.51 10.02
C ALA A 650 -57.15 -3.57 11.35
N GLU A 651 -56.58 -3.10 12.46
CA GLU A 651 -57.32 -2.96 13.71
C GLU A 651 -58.40 -1.89 13.67
N GLY A 652 -58.14 -0.75 13.03
CA GLY A 652 -59.13 0.32 12.84
C GLY A 652 -60.36 -0.20 12.08
N TRP A 653 -60.16 -0.93 10.98
CA TRP A 653 -61.23 -1.58 10.24
C TRP A 653 -61.98 -2.64 11.07
N LEU A 654 -61.30 -3.44 11.89
CA LEU A 654 -61.95 -4.42 12.78
C LEU A 654 -62.79 -3.73 13.87
N LYS A 655 -62.28 -2.65 14.49
CA LYS A 655 -62.98 -1.82 15.48
C LYS A 655 -64.17 -1.08 14.87
N LEU A 656 -64.08 -0.65 13.62
CA LEU A 656 -65.20 -0.05 12.88
C LEU A 656 -66.27 -1.10 12.55
N SER A 657 -65.87 -2.27 12.04
CA SER A 657 -66.77 -3.38 11.70
C SER A 657 -67.57 -3.88 12.90
N SER A 658 -66.92 -4.09 14.06
CA SER A 658 -67.61 -4.54 15.27
C SER A 658 -68.58 -3.48 15.81
N LYS A 659 -68.22 -2.18 15.72
CA LYS A 659 -69.10 -1.07 16.13
C LYS A 659 -70.31 -0.89 15.19
N VAL A 660 -70.17 -1.22 13.91
CA VAL A 660 -71.28 -1.26 12.95
C VAL A 660 -72.20 -2.47 13.21
N GLN A 661 -71.64 -3.66 13.43
CA GLN A 661 -72.45 -4.85 13.75
C GLN A 661 -73.20 -4.70 15.09
N GLY A 662 -72.54 -4.16 16.12
CA GLY A 662 -73.16 -3.87 17.43
C GLY A 662 -74.34 -2.91 17.35
N LYS A 663 -74.37 -2.01 16.35
CA LYS A 663 -75.46 -1.06 16.10
C LYS A 663 -76.62 -1.66 15.27
N TYR A 664 -76.45 -2.86 14.70
CA TYR A 664 -77.50 -3.63 14.04
C TYR A 664 -78.09 -4.73 14.92
N SER A 665 -77.33 -5.26 15.89
CA SER A 665 -77.82 -6.27 16.86
C SER A 665 -78.81 -5.72 17.90
N SER A 666 -79.02 -4.40 17.97
CA SER A 666 -79.91 -3.75 18.94
C SER A 666 -81.38 -3.66 18.49
N ILE A 667 -81.76 -4.24 17.34
CA ILE A 667 -83.15 -4.33 16.89
C ILE A 667 -83.66 -5.76 17.13
N GLN A 668 -84.19 -6.01 18.33
CA GLN A 668 -84.98 -7.23 18.57
C GLN A 668 -86.42 -7.01 18.12
N ILE A 669 -86.83 -7.74 17.07
CA ILE A 669 -88.24 -8.03 16.83
C ILE A 669 -88.52 -9.36 17.53
N THR A 670 -89.28 -9.34 18.62
CA THR A 670 -89.67 -10.52 19.40
C THR A 670 -90.97 -11.13 18.87
N PRO A 671 -90.96 -12.36 18.31
CA PRO A 671 -92.19 -13.07 17.96
C PRO A 671 -92.68 -13.84 19.19
N MET A 672 -93.67 -13.31 19.92
CA MET A 672 -94.44 -14.13 20.87
C MET A 672 -95.34 -15.09 20.10
N ILE A 673 -94.93 -16.36 20.01
CA ILE A 673 -95.79 -17.48 19.59
C ILE A 673 -95.70 -18.56 20.67
N ASN A 674 -96.68 -18.57 21.58
CA ASN A 674 -96.83 -19.65 22.54
C ASN A 674 -97.86 -20.67 22.01
N LYS A 675 -97.53 -21.97 22.05
CA LYS A 675 -98.35 -23.05 21.49
C LYS A 675 -99.14 -23.78 22.58
N SER A 676 -100.31 -23.27 22.95
CA SER A 676 -101.30 -24.06 23.72
C SER A 676 -102.71 -23.42 23.75
N SER A 677 -103.53 -23.71 22.72
CA SER A 677 -104.99 -23.92 22.83
C SER A 677 -105.57 -24.22 21.45
N ILE A 678 -106.35 -25.29 21.36
CA ILE A 678 -107.23 -25.57 20.21
C ILE A 678 -108.65 -25.26 20.70
N ILE A 679 -109.42 -24.45 19.96
CA ILE A 679 -110.88 -24.53 19.74
C ILE A 679 -111.41 -23.22 19.11
N ASN A 680 -111.95 -23.38 17.90
CA ASN A 680 -113.03 -22.60 17.24
C ASN A 680 -112.92 -21.08 16.92
N ILE A 681 -113.72 -20.74 15.90
CA ILE A 681 -114.17 -19.41 15.44
C ILE A 681 -113.11 -18.50 14.79
N TYR A 682 -113.14 -18.49 13.45
CA TYR A 682 -112.99 -17.27 12.67
C TYR A 682 -114.16 -17.19 11.69
N GLN A 683 -114.96 -16.12 11.74
CA GLN A 683 -116.06 -15.90 10.80
C GLN A 683 -115.97 -14.49 10.21
N GLY A 684 -115.42 -14.39 9.00
CA GLY A 684 -115.30 -13.14 8.26
C GLY A 684 -114.27 -12.15 8.82
N ARG A 685 -114.06 -10.99 8.18
CA ARG A 685 -114.46 -10.56 6.82
C ARG A 685 -113.59 -9.34 6.46
N SER A 686 -113.36 -9.06 5.16
CA SER A 686 -113.23 -7.72 4.53
C SER A 686 -112.28 -6.64 5.13
N GLN A 687 -111.53 -5.83 4.36
CA GLN A 687 -111.41 -5.67 2.90
C GLN A 687 -110.22 -4.74 2.55
N LEU A 688 -109.95 -4.62 1.24
CA LEU A 688 -109.33 -3.49 0.51
C LEU A 688 -108.06 -2.83 1.08
N CYS A 689 -106.97 -2.97 0.32
CA CYS A 689 -106.15 -1.81 -0.01
C CYS A 689 -106.82 -1.00 -1.14
N LEU A 690 -106.62 0.32 -1.15
CA LEU A 690 -106.74 1.19 -2.33
C LEU A 690 -105.45 2.03 -2.45
N PRO A 691 -105.11 2.57 -3.64
CA PRO A 691 -103.70 2.68 -4.02
C PRO A 691 -103.18 4.09 -4.34
N LEU A 692 -101.85 4.18 -4.50
CA LEU A 692 -101.09 5.18 -5.28
C LEU A 692 -101.20 6.66 -4.87
N THR A 693 -100.11 7.16 -4.27
CA THR A 693 -99.09 7.89 -5.04
C THR A 693 -97.69 7.40 -4.68
#